data_AF-A0AAN4JDJ4-F1
#
_entry.id   AF-A0AAN4JDJ4-F1
#
_cell.length_a   1.000
_cell.length_b   1.000
_cell.length_c   1.000
_cell.angle_alpha   90.00
_cell.angle_beta   90.00
_cell.angle_gamma   90.00
#
_symmetry.space_group_name_H-M   'P 1'
#
loop_
_entity.id
_entity.type
_entity.pdbx_description
1 polymer ?
#
loop_
_entity_poly.entity_id
_entity_poly.type
_entity_poly.pdbx_seq_one_letter_code
_entity_poly.pdbx_strand_id
1 'polypeptide(L)'
;MRNIDMIRQVSEAARGRWPDVLSLMGIEVPTSPRAQVACPACGGKDRFRFDDDGRGAHFCNACGAGDGLELVKKVNSCDATQAAQLVADALGLDVQTLHRPTGKEVSLLAQRRAEREQRQAVERQGMAARFAASLDKLTAQVLPGEPAYLTARGLVGFVFPVLPDGSLMMSLTGNAGTTTAVQIIAPDGGKRLISGSALTGSWHAVNAVLDPQVVIIAEGLATALTAHQIRSDALTMAAINAGNLKPVALAMRSQYPEAQIIIAADNDWHAEGETDDRGKLKVNTGRISAEKAAQAVDGWVALPEGEFKADWDDLRQRNGIADTRAAFSKSLYQPQVEDVFVLPEVTAADSASQKRNTQKPYVDSRRNGLYWVEPKEKGGEITEVESLLCSALEVVGVGIDDNRTRYLVLRWRALGAKEETTQAIPLADIGEREGWRTLKAGGLYVTTKSGLRATLADWLQSQAHKGEIWRIAQATGWQCGAYLMPDGDIIGTPEIPVLFNGRSSAASGYTTSGTTEGWRDSVAHLAGGNYSMMTGVAAALAAPLIGLAGADGFGIHFYEQSSAGKTTTANVAASLYGNPDVLRLTWYGTALGLANEAAAHNDALMPLDEIGQGADPAEVYKSAYALFNGTGKLQGAKEGGNRELKRWRTVAISTGEVDLETFIAGVGRKAKAGQLVRLLNIPLCKAVRFHGYESGKHHADALKDAYQSHHGAAGRAWVQWLADHQQQAVKAVREAEARWRGIIPADYGEQVHRVGARFAILEAALMAGRVITGWDEQTCRDAIQYSFNAWIREFGTGNKEHQQIIEQTEAFLNAHGLSRFAPFPYDPSSLPIANLAGYRQKGGHEADPVVFYTFPAAFEKEIAHGFNAKMFAEVLKNAGMLTPPNTGRGYQRKSPRIDGRQINVYVIQYQPEGSQPE
;
A
#
# COMPACT_ATOMS: atom_id res chain seq x y z
N MET A 1 7.36 29.23 -13.51
CA MET A 1 6.25 28.28 -13.76
C MET A 1 6.86 26.90 -13.93
N ARG A 2 6.28 25.80 -13.42
CA ARG A 2 6.84 24.46 -13.73
C ARG A 2 6.57 24.19 -15.21
N ASN A 3 7.53 23.62 -15.95
CA ASN A 3 7.38 23.34 -17.40
C ASN A 3 6.09 22.55 -17.71
N ILE A 4 5.64 21.71 -16.78
CA ILE A 4 4.40 20.93 -16.92
C ILE A 4 3.11 21.78 -16.91
N ASP A 5 3.11 22.91 -16.21
CA ASP A 5 1.95 23.81 -16.12
C ASP A 5 1.79 24.63 -17.42
N MET A 6 2.91 25.03 -18.02
CA MET A 6 2.97 25.71 -19.32
C MET A 6 2.48 24.78 -20.43
N ILE A 7 3.03 23.56 -20.50
CA ILE A 7 2.64 22.55 -21.49
C ILE A 7 1.13 22.31 -21.46
N ARG A 8 0.55 22.14 -20.27
CA ARG A 8 -0.89 21.90 -20.11
C ARG A 8 -1.73 23.07 -20.61
N GLN A 9 -1.35 24.32 -20.31
CA GLN A 9 -2.12 25.49 -20.71
C GLN A 9 -2.07 25.73 -22.22
N VAL A 10 -0.90 25.53 -22.83
CA VAL A 10 -0.74 25.65 -24.27
C VAL A 10 -1.52 24.57 -25.01
N SER A 11 -1.46 23.31 -24.55
CA SER A 11 -2.25 22.22 -25.15
C SER A 11 -3.75 22.43 -25.03
N GLU A 12 -4.24 23.04 -23.93
CA GLU A 12 -5.66 23.35 -23.78
C GLU A 12 -6.08 24.55 -24.66
N ALA A 13 -5.21 25.55 -24.83
CA ALA A 13 -5.45 26.67 -25.75
C ALA A 13 -5.47 26.26 -27.24
N ALA A 14 -4.76 25.16 -27.58
CA ALA A 14 -4.77 24.56 -28.91
C ALA A 14 -5.97 23.61 -29.14
N ARG A 15 -6.73 23.27 -28.09
CA ARG A 15 -7.82 22.30 -28.17
C ARG A 15 -8.92 22.75 -29.14
N GLY A 16 -9.31 21.85 -30.03
CA GLY A 16 -10.29 22.11 -31.09
C GLY A 16 -9.78 22.95 -32.26
N ARG A 17 -8.50 23.38 -32.25
CA ARG A 17 -7.87 24.18 -33.30
C ARG A 17 -6.55 23.56 -33.81
N TRP A 18 -6.34 22.29 -33.54
CA TRP A 18 -5.10 21.60 -33.90
C TRP A 18 -4.78 21.61 -35.40
N PRO A 19 -5.75 21.44 -36.33
CA PRO A 19 -5.47 21.60 -37.75
C PRO A 19 -4.88 22.97 -38.11
N ASP A 20 -5.42 24.04 -37.55
CA ASP A 20 -4.98 25.41 -37.82
C ASP A 20 -3.59 25.68 -37.21
N VAL A 21 -3.38 25.22 -35.97
CA VAL A 21 -2.10 25.34 -35.26
C VAL A 21 -1.00 24.59 -36.00
N LEU A 22 -1.26 23.35 -36.43
CA LEU A 22 -0.30 22.53 -37.16
C LEU A 22 0.01 23.16 -38.53
N SER A 23 -0.99 23.71 -39.22
CA SER A 23 -0.81 24.43 -40.48
C SER A 23 0.07 25.67 -40.35
N LEU A 24 -0.11 26.47 -39.29
CA LEU A 24 0.77 27.62 -38.97
C LEU A 24 2.23 27.20 -38.73
N MET A 25 2.45 25.95 -38.35
CA MET A 25 3.77 25.36 -38.14
C MET A 25 4.30 24.60 -39.36
N GLY A 26 3.63 24.68 -40.52
CA GLY A 26 4.01 23.99 -41.75
C GLY A 26 3.79 22.47 -41.71
N ILE A 27 2.96 21.98 -40.79
CA ILE A 27 2.62 20.57 -40.65
C ILE A 27 1.26 20.32 -41.29
N GLU A 28 1.27 19.75 -42.50
CA GLU A 28 0.03 19.39 -43.19
C GLU A 28 -0.60 18.12 -42.62
N VAL A 29 -1.90 18.18 -42.32
CA VAL A 29 -2.70 17.05 -41.87
C VAL A 29 -3.96 16.90 -42.73
N PRO A 30 -4.46 15.67 -42.97
CA PRO A 30 -5.64 15.45 -43.79
C PRO A 30 -6.90 15.98 -43.10
N THR A 31 -7.81 16.58 -43.87
CA THR A 31 -9.09 17.11 -43.39
C THR A 31 -10.14 16.03 -43.11
N SER A 32 -9.95 14.82 -43.64
CA SER A 32 -10.84 13.68 -43.41
C SER A 32 -10.19 12.66 -42.46
N PRO A 33 -10.86 12.26 -41.36
CA PRO A 33 -10.37 11.22 -40.44
C PRO A 33 -10.16 9.85 -41.07
N ARG A 34 -10.78 9.62 -42.24
CA ARG A 34 -10.67 8.37 -43.00
C ARG A 34 -9.55 8.40 -44.04
N ALA A 35 -8.93 9.55 -44.29
CA ALA A 35 -7.85 9.66 -45.25
C ALA A 35 -6.54 9.11 -44.66
N GLN A 36 -5.86 8.31 -45.47
CA GLN A 36 -4.54 7.77 -45.16
C GLN A 36 -3.51 8.47 -46.05
N VAL A 37 -2.54 9.14 -45.43
CA VAL A 37 -1.53 9.95 -46.14
C VAL A 37 -0.11 9.63 -45.65
N ALA A 38 0.88 10.25 -46.28
CA ALA A 38 2.26 10.23 -45.82
C ALA A 38 2.36 10.81 -44.39
N CYS A 39 3.17 10.21 -43.52
CA CYS A 39 3.32 10.74 -42.17
C CYS A 39 4.19 12.01 -42.20
N PRO A 40 3.74 13.13 -41.59
CA PRO A 40 4.55 14.35 -41.52
C PRO A 40 5.86 14.19 -40.76
N ALA A 41 5.95 13.21 -39.84
CA ALA A 41 7.13 12.99 -39.02
C ALA A 41 8.11 11.94 -39.58
N CYS A 42 7.61 10.83 -40.14
CA CYS A 42 8.45 9.71 -40.58
C CYS A 42 8.30 9.34 -42.07
N GLY A 43 7.53 10.11 -42.85
CA GLY A 43 7.26 9.85 -44.27
C GLY A 43 6.35 8.65 -44.53
N GLY A 44 6.45 8.06 -45.73
CA GLY A 44 5.58 6.97 -46.22
C GLY A 44 4.58 7.44 -47.29
N LYS A 45 3.61 6.57 -47.66
CA LYS A 45 2.56 6.91 -48.66
C LYS A 45 1.15 7.03 -48.05
N ASP A 46 0.76 6.11 -47.16
CA ASP A 46 -0.62 5.91 -46.70
C ASP A 46 -0.71 5.41 -45.24
N ARG A 47 0.22 5.82 -44.38
CA ARG A 47 0.37 5.24 -43.02
C ARG A 47 -0.09 6.13 -41.87
N PHE A 48 -0.44 7.38 -42.18
CA PHE A 48 -0.84 8.38 -41.19
C PHE A 48 -2.32 8.72 -41.34
N ARG A 49 -3.02 8.72 -40.21
CA ARG A 49 -4.39 9.23 -40.09
C ARG A 49 -4.45 10.28 -38.99
N PHE A 50 -5.26 11.31 -39.22
CA PHE A 50 -5.53 12.37 -38.26
C PHE A 50 -7.00 12.27 -37.85
N ASP A 51 -7.23 11.67 -36.68
CA ASP A 51 -8.57 11.37 -36.15
C ASP A 51 -8.83 12.30 -34.97
N ASP A 52 -8.90 13.59 -35.28
CA ASP A 52 -8.92 14.63 -34.27
C ASP A 52 -10.25 14.67 -33.49
N ASP A 53 -10.19 14.25 -32.23
CA ASP A 53 -11.27 14.38 -31.24
C ASP A 53 -11.26 15.74 -30.52
N GLY A 54 -10.59 16.74 -31.11
CA GLY A 54 -10.32 18.06 -30.57
C GLY A 54 -8.97 18.17 -29.84
N ARG A 55 -8.16 17.10 -29.79
CA ARG A 55 -6.82 17.09 -29.14
C ARG A 55 -5.65 16.93 -30.10
N GLY A 56 -5.88 16.94 -31.41
CA GLY A 56 -4.88 16.66 -32.44
C GLY A 56 -4.51 15.17 -32.50
N ALA A 57 -5.47 14.31 -32.17
CA ALA A 57 -5.23 12.87 -32.09
C ALA A 57 -4.87 12.31 -33.47
N HIS A 58 -3.76 11.58 -33.52
CA HIS A 58 -3.24 10.99 -34.75
C HIS A 58 -2.72 9.58 -34.50
N PHE A 59 -2.62 8.81 -35.59
CA PHE A 59 -2.04 7.49 -35.57
C PHE A 59 -1.20 7.24 -36.81
N CYS A 60 0.04 6.80 -36.61
CA CYS A 60 0.91 6.28 -37.65
C CYS A 60 1.22 4.82 -37.38
N ASN A 61 1.12 3.96 -38.41
CA ASN A 61 1.48 2.54 -38.29
C ASN A 61 2.97 2.31 -37.97
N ALA A 62 3.83 3.30 -38.20
CA ALA A 62 5.28 3.18 -37.98
C ALA A 62 5.76 3.92 -36.72
N CYS A 63 5.44 5.21 -36.57
CA CYS A 63 5.90 6.03 -35.44
C CYS A 63 4.85 6.17 -34.31
N GLY A 64 3.78 5.36 -34.35
CA GLY A 64 2.80 5.23 -33.28
C GLY A 64 1.75 6.34 -33.22
N ALA A 65 0.94 6.28 -32.16
CA ALA A 65 -0.11 7.25 -31.87
C ALA A 65 0.41 8.50 -31.15
N GLY A 66 -0.39 9.56 -31.10
CA GLY A 66 -0.13 10.74 -30.27
C GLY A 66 -1.24 11.78 -30.35
N ASP A 67 -1.09 12.86 -29.58
CA ASP A 67 -1.91 14.07 -29.68
C ASP A 67 -1.19 15.15 -30.53
N GLY A 68 -1.78 16.34 -30.65
CA GLY A 68 -1.24 17.40 -31.50
C GLY A 68 0.14 17.89 -31.03
N LEU A 69 0.37 17.93 -29.72
CA LEU A 69 1.67 18.30 -29.14
C LEU A 69 2.72 17.22 -29.43
N GLU A 70 2.33 15.95 -29.31
CA GLU A 70 3.21 14.82 -29.63
C GLU A 70 3.57 14.78 -31.12
N LEU A 71 2.66 15.21 -32.01
CA LEU A 71 2.97 15.35 -33.43
C LEU A 71 4.02 16.44 -33.68
N VAL A 72 3.88 17.60 -33.03
CA VAL A 72 4.86 18.70 -33.10
C VAL A 72 6.23 18.25 -32.63
N LYS A 73 6.31 17.50 -31.50
CA LYS A 73 7.56 16.92 -31.00
C LYS A 73 8.22 15.99 -32.03
N LYS A 74 7.43 15.11 -32.65
CA LYS A 74 7.92 14.14 -33.63
C LYS A 74 8.42 14.82 -34.90
N VAL A 75 7.71 15.82 -35.41
CA VAL A 75 8.12 16.55 -36.63
C VAL A 75 9.35 17.42 -36.39
N ASN A 76 9.40 18.13 -35.26
CA ASN A 76 10.48 19.06 -34.96
C ASN A 76 11.66 18.44 -34.19
N SER A 77 11.59 17.14 -33.87
CA SER A 77 12.62 16.40 -33.11
C SER A 77 13.02 17.09 -31.80
N CYS A 78 12.04 17.60 -31.06
CA CYS A 78 12.25 18.42 -29.86
C CYS A 78 11.56 17.83 -28.61
N ASP A 79 11.93 18.32 -27.43
CA ASP A 79 11.28 17.90 -26.18
C ASP A 79 9.89 18.54 -26.00
N ALA A 80 9.13 18.07 -25.01
CA ALA A 80 7.76 18.53 -24.78
C ALA A 80 7.66 20.02 -24.39
N THR A 81 8.70 20.57 -23.77
CA THR A 81 8.74 21.98 -23.38
C THR A 81 8.98 22.86 -24.61
N GLN A 82 9.91 22.45 -25.46
CA GLN A 82 10.21 23.12 -26.72
C GLN A 82 9.02 23.05 -27.70
N ALA A 83 8.36 21.90 -27.81
CA ALA A 83 7.15 21.76 -28.62
C ALA A 83 6.01 22.66 -28.12
N ALA A 84 5.83 22.77 -26.80
CA ALA A 84 4.84 23.67 -26.22
C ALA A 84 5.20 25.15 -26.46
N GLN A 85 6.48 25.52 -26.48
CA GLN A 85 6.88 26.88 -26.86
C GLN A 85 6.54 27.17 -28.32
N LEU A 86 6.85 26.26 -29.24
CA LEU A 86 6.52 26.42 -30.66
C LEU A 86 5.00 26.56 -30.90
N VAL A 87 4.19 25.79 -30.17
CA VAL A 87 2.73 25.90 -30.23
C VAL A 87 2.23 27.21 -29.60
N ALA A 88 2.86 27.68 -28.51
CA ALA A 88 2.53 28.97 -27.91
C ALA A 88 2.82 30.13 -28.86
N ASP A 89 3.96 30.10 -29.53
CA ASP A 89 4.38 31.10 -30.51
C ASP A 89 3.41 31.11 -31.72
N ALA A 90 3.02 29.93 -32.22
CA ALA A 90 2.02 29.79 -33.28
C ALA A 90 0.63 30.33 -32.88
N LEU A 91 0.28 30.26 -31.59
CA LEU A 91 -0.96 30.79 -31.03
C LEU A 91 -0.88 32.25 -30.57
N GLY A 92 0.30 32.88 -30.65
CA GLY A 92 0.53 34.24 -30.13
C GLY A 92 0.37 34.36 -28.61
N LEU A 93 0.62 33.28 -27.87
CA LEU A 93 0.50 33.24 -26.42
C LEU A 93 1.81 33.70 -25.76
N ASP A 94 1.75 34.72 -24.91
CA ASP A 94 2.86 35.05 -24.03
C ASP A 94 2.91 34.07 -22.85
N VAL A 95 3.86 33.13 -22.93
CA VAL A 95 4.08 32.10 -21.91
C VAL A 95 4.46 32.65 -20.53
N GLN A 96 4.86 33.92 -20.43
CA GLN A 96 5.18 34.58 -19.15
C GLN A 96 3.93 35.12 -18.41
N THR A 97 2.81 35.31 -19.11
CA THR A 97 1.55 35.86 -18.56
C THR A 97 0.43 34.82 -18.39
N LEU A 98 0.69 33.56 -18.75
CA LEU A 98 -0.24 32.43 -18.59
C LEU A 98 -0.66 32.19 -17.11
N HIS A 99 -1.98 32.15 -16.87
CA HIS A 99 -2.64 32.24 -15.56
C HIS A 99 -2.45 30.98 -14.68
N ARG A 100 -2.42 31.13 -13.34
CA ARG A 100 -2.56 29.98 -12.42
C ARG A 100 -4.04 29.58 -12.33
N PRO A 101 -4.41 28.28 -12.39
CA PRO A 101 -5.80 27.86 -12.27
C PRO A 101 -6.38 28.28 -10.92
N THR A 102 -7.62 28.76 -10.93
CA THR A 102 -8.31 29.18 -9.71
C THR A 102 -8.85 27.97 -8.95
N GLY A 103 -9.12 28.14 -7.64
CA GLY A 103 -9.67 27.06 -6.80
C GLY A 103 -10.99 26.45 -7.32
N LYS A 104 -11.78 27.22 -8.09
CA LYS A 104 -13.01 26.73 -8.73
C LYS A 104 -12.76 25.71 -9.85
N GLU A 105 -11.71 25.89 -10.64
CA GLU A 105 -11.40 25.00 -11.78
C GLU A 105 -10.83 23.66 -11.29
N VAL A 106 -10.03 23.68 -10.22
CA VAL A 106 -9.53 22.46 -9.56
C VAL A 106 -10.69 21.67 -8.96
N SER A 107 -11.67 22.36 -8.36
CA SER A 107 -12.90 21.75 -7.83
C SER A 107 -13.73 21.07 -8.93
N LEU A 108 -13.89 21.70 -10.09
CA LEU A 108 -14.69 21.15 -11.20
C LEU A 108 -14.05 19.88 -11.80
N LEU A 109 -12.72 19.85 -11.89
CA LEU A 109 -11.97 18.67 -12.34
C LEU A 109 -12.03 17.51 -11.34
N ALA A 110 -12.01 17.81 -10.03
CA ALA A 110 -12.21 16.82 -8.99
C ALA A 110 -13.64 16.24 -9.03
N GLN A 111 -14.64 17.09 -9.28
CA GLN A 111 -16.04 16.69 -9.40
C GLN A 111 -16.27 15.75 -10.60
N ARG A 112 -15.72 16.06 -11.78
CA ARG A 112 -15.79 15.18 -12.96
C ARG A 112 -15.09 13.83 -12.76
N ARG A 113 -14.02 13.77 -11.95
CA ARG A 113 -13.34 12.51 -11.61
C ARG A 113 -14.19 11.66 -10.65
N ALA A 114 -14.76 12.29 -9.62
CA ALA A 114 -15.67 11.63 -8.69
C ALA A 114 -16.91 11.06 -9.40
N GLU A 115 -17.50 11.79 -10.35
CA GLU A 115 -18.61 11.31 -11.17
C GLU A 115 -18.24 10.08 -12.02
N ARG A 116 -17.03 10.06 -12.59
CA ARG A 116 -16.54 8.91 -13.37
C ARG A 116 -16.34 7.67 -12.50
N GLU A 117 -15.77 7.85 -11.30
CA GLU A 117 -15.57 6.76 -10.33
C GLU A 117 -16.91 6.22 -9.83
N GLN A 118 -17.87 7.11 -9.55
CA GLN A 118 -19.22 6.73 -9.13
C GLN A 118 -19.95 5.96 -10.24
N ARG A 119 -19.83 6.39 -11.51
CA ARG A 119 -20.42 5.68 -12.66
C ARG A 119 -19.84 4.27 -12.82
N GLN A 120 -18.52 4.11 -12.66
CA GLN A 120 -17.87 2.80 -12.72
C GLN A 120 -18.28 1.88 -11.56
N ALA A 121 -18.47 2.44 -10.35
CA ALA A 121 -18.95 1.68 -9.20
C ALA A 121 -20.38 1.16 -9.41
N VAL A 122 -21.27 2.01 -9.93
CA VAL A 122 -22.67 1.63 -10.25
C VAL A 122 -22.72 0.56 -11.34
N GLU A 123 -21.91 0.67 -12.40
CA GLU A 123 -21.83 -0.34 -13.46
C GLU A 123 -21.34 -1.70 -12.93
N ARG A 124 -20.35 -1.72 -12.03
CA ARG A 124 -19.88 -2.96 -11.38
C ARG A 124 -20.95 -3.60 -10.51
N GLN A 125 -21.67 -2.81 -9.72
CA GLN A 125 -22.76 -3.31 -8.88
C GLN A 125 -23.92 -3.90 -9.72
N GLY A 126 -24.25 -3.24 -10.84
CA GLY A 126 -25.24 -3.74 -11.79
C GLY A 126 -24.83 -5.02 -12.54
N MET A 127 -23.53 -5.25 -12.79
CA MET A 127 -23.05 -6.52 -13.33
C MET A 127 -23.11 -7.66 -12.30
N ALA A 128 -22.70 -7.40 -11.05
CA ALA A 128 -22.74 -8.40 -9.97
C ALA A 128 -24.17 -8.89 -9.69
N ALA A 129 -25.16 -7.98 -9.69
CA ALA A 129 -26.56 -8.35 -9.50
C ALA A 129 -27.11 -9.24 -10.64
N ARG A 130 -26.73 -8.96 -11.89
CA ARG A 130 -27.11 -9.77 -13.06
C ARG A 130 -26.48 -11.16 -13.04
N PHE A 131 -25.23 -11.25 -12.59
CA PHE A 131 -24.55 -12.52 -12.39
C PHE A 131 -25.24 -13.37 -11.33
N ALA A 132 -25.52 -12.80 -10.15
CA ALA A 132 -26.20 -13.50 -9.05
C ALA A 132 -27.56 -14.08 -9.49
N ALA A 133 -28.39 -13.27 -10.16
CA ALA A 133 -29.68 -13.74 -10.67
C ALA A 133 -29.55 -14.87 -11.71
N SER A 134 -28.50 -14.83 -12.55
CA SER A 134 -28.22 -15.88 -13.54
C SER A 134 -27.74 -17.17 -12.87
N LEU A 135 -26.92 -17.05 -11.83
CA LEU A 135 -26.43 -18.17 -11.02
C LEU A 135 -27.59 -18.87 -10.29
N ASP A 136 -28.49 -18.12 -9.65
CA ASP A 136 -29.65 -18.69 -8.94
C ASP A 136 -30.54 -19.48 -9.90
N LYS A 137 -30.82 -18.93 -11.08
CA LYS A 137 -31.66 -19.57 -12.10
C LYS A 137 -31.04 -20.88 -12.62
N LEU A 138 -29.73 -20.93 -12.81
CA LEU A 138 -29.04 -22.13 -13.30
C LEU A 138 -28.93 -23.19 -12.21
N THR A 139 -28.60 -22.78 -10.98
CA THR A 139 -28.46 -23.68 -9.82
C THR A 139 -29.77 -24.41 -9.51
N ALA A 140 -30.92 -23.78 -9.77
CA ALA A 140 -32.24 -24.41 -9.61
C ALA A 140 -32.56 -25.51 -10.64
N GLN A 141 -31.83 -25.60 -11.75
CA GLN A 141 -32.09 -26.54 -12.85
C GLN A 141 -31.15 -27.75 -12.89
N VAL A 142 -30.05 -27.69 -12.15
CA VAL A 142 -29.01 -28.72 -12.20
C VAL A 142 -29.31 -29.86 -11.22
N LEU A 143 -28.98 -31.08 -11.63
CA LEU A 143 -29.00 -32.27 -10.77
C LEU A 143 -27.60 -32.90 -10.73
N PRO A 144 -27.18 -33.50 -9.61
CA PRO A 144 -25.93 -34.27 -9.57
C PRO A 144 -25.97 -35.44 -10.55
N GLY A 145 -24.95 -35.57 -11.40
CA GLY A 145 -24.81 -36.68 -12.33
C GLY A 145 -23.42 -36.76 -12.94
N GLU A 146 -23.14 -37.83 -13.69
CA GLU A 146 -21.92 -37.94 -14.49
C GLU A 146 -22.12 -37.24 -15.84
N PRO A 147 -21.37 -36.18 -16.15
CA PRO A 147 -21.55 -35.44 -17.40
C PRO A 147 -21.11 -36.25 -18.61
N ALA A 148 -21.92 -36.23 -19.67
CA ALA A 148 -21.63 -36.91 -20.94
C ALA A 148 -20.26 -36.50 -21.53
N TYR A 149 -19.88 -35.23 -21.39
CA TYR A 149 -18.58 -34.72 -21.82
C TYR A 149 -17.39 -35.45 -21.17
N LEU A 150 -17.47 -35.75 -19.87
CA LEU A 150 -16.39 -36.42 -19.13
C LEU A 150 -16.40 -37.93 -19.38
N THR A 151 -17.58 -38.55 -19.41
CA THR A 151 -17.70 -39.99 -19.68
C THR A 151 -17.29 -40.34 -21.11
N ALA A 152 -17.59 -39.49 -22.10
CA ALA A 152 -17.12 -39.65 -23.48
C ALA A 152 -15.58 -39.59 -23.60
N ARG A 153 -14.92 -38.89 -22.68
CA ARG A 153 -13.45 -38.87 -22.56
C ARG A 153 -12.91 -40.04 -21.75
N GLY A 154 -13.75 -40.87 -21.13
CA GLY A 154 -13.32 -41.96 -20.25
C GLY A 154 -12.91 -41.49 -18.84
N LEU A 155 -13.36 -40.30 -18.41
CA LEU A 155 -13.27 -39.81 -17.04
C LEU A 155 -14.59 -40.15 -16.31
N VAL A 156 -14.75 -41.42 -15.95
CA VAL A 156 -15.94 -41.96 -15.25
C VAL A 156 -15.79 -41.84 -13.72
N GLY A 157 -16.90 -41.81 -12.99
CA GLY A 157 -16.90 -41.72 -11.52
C GLY A 157 -16.85 -40.31 -10.94
N PHE A 158 -16.95 -39.27 -11.78
CA PHE A 158 -16.98 -37.87 -11.32
C PHE A 158 -18.38 -37.27 -11.43
N VAL A 159 -18.95 -36.93 -10.26
CA VAL A 159 -20.29 -36.34 -10.16
C VAL A 159 -20.20 -34.82 -10.15
N PHE A 160 -20.96 -34.18 -11.03
CA PHE A 160 -21.07 -32.73 -11.11
C PHE A 160 -22.52 -32.28 -11.24
N PRO A 161 -22.83 -30.98 -11.06
CA PRO A 161 -24.12 -30.42 -11.44
C PRO A 161 -24.32 -30.48 -12.96
N VAL A 162 -25.36 -31.17 -13.41
CA VAL A 162 -25.69 -31.36 -14.83
C VAL A 162 -27.05 -30.74 -15.13
N LEU A 163 -27.11 -29.92 -16.19
CA LEU A 163 -28.33 -29.32 -16.70
C LEU A 163 -29.21 -30.35 -17.42
N PRO A 164 -30.52 -30.08 -17.61
CA PRO A 164 -31.43 -31.02 -18.29
C PRO A 164 -31.03 -31.38 -19.72
N ASP A 165 -30.24 -30.54 -20.38
CA ASP A 165 -29.69 -30.78 -21.73
C ASP A 165 -28.40 -31.63 -21.73
N GLY A 166 -27.97 -32.12 -20.57
CA GLY A 166 -26.76 -32.91 -20.38
C GLY A 166 -25.48 -32.08 -20.20
N SER A 167 -25.58 -30.75 -20.22
CA SER A 167 -24.41 -29.87 -20.05
C SER A 167 -23.93 -29.88 -18.59
N LEU A 168 -22.62 -29.98 -18.41
CA LEU A 168 -21.95 -29.78 -17.14
C LEU A 168 -22.01 -28.30 -16.74
N MET A 169 -22.34 -28.02 -15.48
CA MET A 169 -22.16 -26.72 -14.86
C MET A 169 -21.03 -26.76 -13.82
N MET A 170 -20.05 -25.88 -14.00
CA MET A 170 -18.88 -25.76 -13.13
C MET A 170 -18.82 -24.35 -12.50
N SER A 171 -18.97 -24.29 -11.18
CA SER A 171 -18.85 -23.06 -10.41
C SER A 171 -17.39 -22.75 -10.09
N LEU A 172 -17.00 -21.49 -10.27
CA LEU A 172 -15.64 -20.99 -10.02
C LEU A 172 -15.63 -20.10 -8.80
N THR A 173 -14.72 -20.37 -7.88
CA THR A 173 -14.56 -19.62 -6.63
C THR A 173 -13.38 -18.68 -6.72
N GLY A 174 -13.53 -17.47 -6.18
CA GLY A 174 -12.42 -16.55 -5.94
C GLY A 174 -11.84 -16.65 -4.53
N ASN A 175 -10.83 -15.83 -4.23
CA ASN A 175 -10.12 -15.81 -2.93
C ASN A 175 -11.00 -15.63 -1.68
N ALA A 176 -12.17 -15.00 -1.82
CA ALA A 176 -13.11 -14.81 -0.72
C ALA A 176 -14.01 -16.03 -0.45
N GLY A 177 -13.80 -17.14 -1.16
CA GLY A 177 -14.63 -18.35 -1.07
C GLY A 177 -16.00 -18.24 -1.74
N THR A 178 -16.30 -17.13 -2.41
CA THR A 178 -17.56 -16.90 -3.12
C THR A 178 -17.48 -17.32 -4.58
N THR A 179 -18.61 -17.78 -5.15
CA THR A 179 -18.70 -18.06 -6.59
C THR A 179 -18.70 -16.75 -7.37
N THR A 180 -17.68 -16.56 -8.21
CA THR A 180 -17.43 -15.33 -8.98
C THR A 180 -17.65 -15.53 -10.48
N ALA A 181 -17.66 -16.78 -10.94
CA ALA A 181 -17.91 -17.13 -12.33
C ALA A 181 -18.50 -18.55 -12.44
N VAL A 182 -19.17 -18.83 -13.57
CA VAL A 182 -19.68 -20.17 -13.89
C VAL A 182 -19.35 -20.49 -15.33
N GLN A 183 -18.79 -21.68 -15.57
CA GLN A 183 -18.60 -22.24 -16.90
C GLN A 183 -19.60 -23.37 -17.14
N ILE A 184 -20.21 -23.38 -18.33
CA ILE A 184 -21.04 -24.48 -18.81
C ILE A 184 -20.27 -25.20 -19.92
N ILE A 185 -20.22 -26.53 -19.85
CA ILE A 185 -19.61 -27.40 -20.86
C ILE A 185 -20.69 -28.32 -21.42
N ALA A 186 -21.03 -28.15 -22.69
CA ALA A 186 -22.03 -28.96 -23.38
C ALA A 186 -21.54 -30.41 -23.62
N PRO A 187 -22.44 -31.37 -23.88
CA PRO A 187 -22.07 -32.77 -24.14
C PRO A 187 -21.06 -32.95 -25.28
N ASP A 188 -21.08 -32.07 -26.28
CA ASP A 188 -20.14 -32.05 -27.41
C ASP A 188 -18.78 -31.40 -27.10
N GLY A 189 -18.61 -30.89 -25.87
CA GLY A 189 -17.42 -30.19 -25.41
C GLY A 189 -17.43 -28.68 -25.63
N GLY A 190 -18.50 -28.08 -26.15
CA GLY A 190 -18.64 -26.63 -26.28
C GLY A 190 -18.62 -25.93 -24.91
N LYS A 191 -17.69 -24.98 -24.70
CA LYS A 191 -17.49 -24.29 -23.41
C LYS A 191 -17.97 -22.84 -23.48
N ARG A 192 -18.73 -22.38 -22.48
CA ARG A 192 -19.15 -20.96 -22.36
C ARG A 192 -19.18 -20.47 -20.92
N LEU A 193 -18.81 -19.21 -20.71
CA LEU A 193 -19.01 -18.51 -19.43
C LEU A 193 -20.37 -17.82 -19.43
N ILE A 194 -21.04 -17.80 -18.28
CA ILE A 194 -22.31 -17.07 -18.15
C ILE A 194 -22.05 -15.55 -18.06
N SER A 195 -23.01 -14.75 -18.53
CA SER A 195 -22.88 -13.29 -18.53
C SER A 195 -22.67 -12.73 -17.12
N GLY A 196 -21.75 -11.79 -16.98
CA GLY A 196 -21.38 -11.19 -15.69
C GLY A 196 -20.35 -11.98 -14.87
N SER A 197 -19.85 -13.11 -15.37
CA SER A 197 -18.76 -13.86 -14.74
C SER A 197 -17.46 -13.05 -14.63
N ALA A 198 -16.84 -13.05 -13.45
CA ALA A 198 -15.53 -12.47 -13.18
C ALA A 198 -14.47 -13.57 -13.10
N LEU A 199 -13.87 -13.93 -14.24
CA LEU A 199 -12.98 -15.09 -14.34
C LEU A 199 -11.61 -14.91 -13.66
N THR A 200 -11.00 -13.72 -13.77
CA THR A 200 -9.62 -13.50 -13.35
C THR A 200 -9.39 -13.87 -11.88
N GLY A 201 -8.50 -14.83 -11.64
CA GLY A 201 -8.17 -15.35 -10.31
C GLY A 201 -9.24 -16.27 -9.71
N SER A 202 -10.19 -16.77 -10.51
CA SER A 202 -11.19 -17.75 -10.07
C SER A 202 -10.86 -19.14 -10.61
N TRP A 203 -11.11 -20.18 -9.81
CA TRP A 203 -10.79 -21.58 -10.15
C TRP A 203 -11.90 -22.55 -9.73
N HIS A 204 -11.83 -23.78 -10.24
CA HIS A 204 -12.62 -24.90 -9.73
C HIS A 204 -11.68 -25.95 -9.11
N ALA A 205 -11.82 -26.24 -7.82
CA ALA A 205 -11.10 -27.35 -7.20
C ALA A 205 -11.82 -28.67 -7.52
N VAL A 206 -11.11 -29.66 -8.04
CA VAL A 206 -11.70 -30.97 -8.42
C VAL A 206 -11.69 -31.98 -7.26
N ASN A 207 -10.91 -31.70 -6.22
CA ASN A 207 -10.86 -32.45 -4.98
C ASN A 207 -10.64 -31.50 -3.79
N ALA A 208 -10.77 -32.03 -2.58
CA ALA A 208 -10.46 -31.31 -1.35
C ALA A 208 -9.36 -32.07 -0.60
N VAL A 209 -8.31 -31.36 -0.19
CA VAL A 209 -7.21 -31.89 0.62
C VAL A 209 -6.99 -30.92 1.76
N LEU A 210 -6.97 -31.43 2.99
CA LEU A 210 -6.62 -30.64 4.17
C LEU A 210 -5.09 -30.49 4.20
N ASP A 211 -4.61 -29.24 4.17
CA ASP A 211 -3.18 -28.89 4.19
C ASP A 211 -2.33 -29.56 3.09
N PRO A 212 -2.58 -29.22 1.81
CA PRO A 212 -1.91 -29.87 0.68
C PRO A 212 -0.42 -29.54 0.62
N GLN A 213 0.40 -30.59 0.56
CA GLN A 213 1.84 -30.47 0.29
C GLN A 213 2.13 -30.18 -1.19
N VAL A 214 1.21 -30.57 -2.08
CA VAL A 214 1.31 -30.34 -3.53
C VAL A 214 -0.01 -29.76 -4.03
N VAL A 215 0.09 -28.72 -4.85
CA VAL A 215 -1.03 -28.10 -5.55
C VAL A 215 -0.82 -28.22 -7.05
N ILE A 216 -1.77 -28.82 -7.78
CA ILE A 216 -1.73 -28.93 -9.24
C ILE A 216 -2.78 -28.02 -9.86
N ILE A 217 -2.35 -27.19 -10.80
CA ILE A 217 -3.21 -26.24 -11.53
C ILE A 217 -3.18 -26.63 -13.00
N ALA A 218 -4.34 -26.94 -13.57
CA ALA A 218 -4.46 -27.25 -14.99
C ALA A 218 -5.28 -26.20 -15.72
N GLU A 219 -5.05 -26.05 -17.04
CA GLU A 219 -5.82 -25.13 -17.86
C GLU A 219 -7.30 -25.54 -17.96
N GLY A 220 -7.58 -26.80 -18.30
CA GLY A 220 -8.93 -27.34 -18.46
C GLY A 220 -9.38 -28.29 -17.35
N LEU A 221 -10.69 -28.55 -17.29
CA LEU A 221 -11.27 -29.51 -16.34
C LEU A 221 -10.81 -30.96 -16.58
N ALA A 222 -10.79 -31.42 -17.84
CA ALA A 222 -10.35 -32.79 -18.16
C ALA A 222 -8.88 -33.02 -17.79
N THR A 223 -8.02 -32.04 -18.07
CA THR A 223 -6.61 -32.00 -17.65
C THR A 223 -6.48 -32.03 -16.12
N ALA A 224 -7.29 -31.25 -15.39
CA ALA A 224 -7.30 -31.24 -13.93
C ALA A 224 -7.72 -32.60 -13.34
N LEU A 225 -8.79 -33.20 -13.86
CA LEU A 225 -9.25 -34.52 -13.40
C LEU A 225 -8.23 -35.62 -13.71
N THR A 226 -7.56 -35.54 -14.86
CA THR A 226 -6.46 -36.46 -15.21
C THR A 226 -5.29 -36.28 -14.26
N ALA A 227 -4.89 -35.04 -13.94
CA ALA A 227 -3.85 -34.77 -12.96
C ALA A 227 -4.19 -35.29 -11.55
N HIS A 228 -5.47 -35.18 -11.15
CA HIS A 228 -5.95 -35.77 -9.90
C HIS A 228 -5.85 -37.30 -9.90
N GLN A 229 -6.17 -37.98 -11.02
CA GLN A 229 -5.97 -39.44 -11.15
C GLN A 229 -4.47 -39.83 -11.14
N ILE A 230 -3.60 -38.95 -11.63
CA ILE A 230 -2.15 -39.14 -11.61
C ILE A 230 -1.60 -39.03 -10.18
N ARG A 231 -2.03 -38.01 -9.42
CA ARG A 231 -1.55 -37.68 -8.07
C ARG A 231 -2.73 -37.27 -7.17
N SER A 232 -3.42 -38.27 -6.61
CA SER A 232 -4.67 -38.07 -5.86
C SER A 232 -4.50 -37.38 -4.50
N ASP A 233 -3.28 -37.39 -3.97
CA ASP A 233 -2.84 -36.72 -2.74
C ASP A 233 -2.63 -35.20 -2.92
N ALA A 234 -2.55 -34.70 -4.16
CA ALA A 234 -2.40 -33.27 -4.44
C ALA A 234 -3.76 -32.56 -4.51
N LEU A 235 -3.81 -31.32 -4.00
CA LEU A 235 -4.96 -30.44 -4.26
C LEU A 235 -4.92 -30.01 -5.72
N THR A 236 -5.93 -30.37 -6.51
CA THR A 236 -5.95 -30.15 -7.95
C THR A 236 -7.09 -29.22 -8.34
N MET A 237 -6.83 -28.32 -9.28
CA MET A 237 -7.82 -27.34 -9.75
C MET A 237 -7.70 -26.98 -11.22
N ALA A 238 -8.81 -26.53 -11.79
CA ALA A 238 -8.91 -26.01 -13.15
C ALA A 238 -8.94 -24.47 -13.15
N ALA A 239 -8.03 -23.86 -13.91
CA ALA A 239 -7.93 -22.41 -14.11
C ALA A 239 -8.75 -21.91 -15.31
N ILE A 240 -9.34 -22.81 -16.09
CA ILE A 240 -10.29 -22.58 -17.19
C ILE A 240 -9.67 -22.16 -18.52
N ASN A 241 -8.64 -21.30 -18.50
CA ASN A 241 -7.85 -20.95 -19.68
C ASN A 241 -6.42 -20.51 -19.31
N ALA A 242 -5.54 -20.49 -20.32
CA ALA A 242 -4.14 -20.11 -20.22
C ALA A 242 -3.93 -18.75 -19.53
N GLY A 243 -4.76 -17.76 -19.86
CA GLY A 243 -4.66 -16.39 -19.32
C GLY A 243 -4.95 -16.30 -17.82
N ASN A 244 -5.59 -17.32 -17.24
CA ASN A 244 -5.99 -17.35 -15.84
C ASN A 244 -5.07 -18.23 -14.95
N LEU A 245 -4.14 -18.98 -15.55
CA LEU A 245 -3.17 -19.81 -14.83
C LEU A 245 -2.35 -19.00 -13.82
N LYS A 246 -1.77 -17.86 -14.24
CA LYS A 246 -0.94 -17.02 -13.37
C LYS A 246 -1.72 -16.40 -12.20
N PRO A 247 -2.90 -15.77 -12.41
CA PRO A 247 -3.74 -15.30 -11.31
C PRO A 247 -4.09 -16.39 -10.28
N VAL A 248 -4.48 -17.59 -10.74
CA VAL A 248 -4.82 -18.72 -9.86
C VAL A 248 -3.59 -19.24 -9.12
N ALA A 249 -2.43 -19.35 -9.80
CA ALA A 249 -1.19 -19.74 -9.16
C ALA A 249 -0.81 -18.78 -8.03
N LEU A 250 -0.87 -17.48 -8.25
CA LEU A 250 -0.58 -16.47 -7.22
C LEU A 250 -1.53 -16.58 -6.02
N ALA A 251 -2.82 -16.85 -6.26
CA ALA A 251 -3.79 -17.10 -5.20
C ALA A 251 -3.41 -18.34 -4.39
N MET A 252 -3.05 -19.44 -5.05
CA MET A 252 -2.66 -20.68 -4.38
C MET A 252 -1.38 -20.54 -3.58
N ARG A 253 -0.36 -19.83 -4.10
CA ARG A 253 0.86 -19.55 -3.34
C ARG A 253 0.60 -18.70 -2.11
N SER A 254 -0.34 -17.76 -2.17
CA SER A 254 -0.74 -16.98 -1.01
C SER A 254 -1.48 -17.81 0.04
N GLN A 255 -2.25 -18.82 -0.38
CA GLN A 255 -3.04 -19.65 0.51
C GLN A 255 -2.24 -20.83 1.10
N TYR A 256 -1.31 -21.37 0.31
CA TYR A 256 -0.44 -22.50 0.67
C TYR A 256 1.03 -22.13 0.38
N PRO A 257 1.68 -21.35 1.28
CA PRO A 257 3.02 -20.82 1.05
C PRO A 257 4.08 -21.88 0.80
N GLU A 258 4.00 -23.02 1.50
CA GLU A 258 4.99 -24.09 1.48
C GLU A 258 4.70 -25.20 0.46
N ALA A 259 3.51 -25.22 -0.16
CA ALA A 259 3.13 -26.30 -1.06
C ALA A 259 3.91 -26.26 -2.38
N GLN A 260 4.28 -27.41 -2.93
CA GLN A 260 4.82 -27.49 -4.28
C GLN A 260 3.70 -27.20 -5.29
N ILE A 261 3.79 -26.09 -6.04
CA ILE A 261 2.81 -25.76 -7.07
C ILE A 261 3.29 -26.30 -8.42
N ILE A 262 2.44 -27.07 -9.10
CA ILE A 262 2.71 -27.65 -10.42
C ILE A 262 1.65 -27.16 -11.40
N ILE A 263 2.08 -26.58 -12.52
CA ILE A 263 1.21 -26.21 -13.63
C ILE A 263 1.18 -27.34 -14.66
N ALA A 264 0.05 -28.05 -14.75
CA ALA A 264 -0.20 -29.06 -15.76
C ALA A 264 -0.62 -28.38 -17.06
N ALA A 265 0.33 -28.22 -17.98
CA ALA A 265 0.20 -27.42 -19.20
C ALA A 265 -0.35 -28.22 -20.38
N ASP A 266 -1.04 -27.53 -21.28
CA ASP A 266 -1.42 -28.06 -22.59
C ASP A 266 -0.25 -27.85 -23.57
N ASN A 267 0.06 -28.85 -24.41
CA ASN A 267 1.09 -28.74 -25.45
C ASN A 267 0.47 -28.26 -26.76
N ASP A 268 0.45 -26.94 -26.98
CA ASP A 268 0.00 -26.32 -28.23
C ASP A 268 1.10 -26.35 -29.31
N TRP A 269 1.63 -27.53 -29.60
CA TRP A 269 2.73 -27.68 -30.56
C TRP A 269 2.35 -27.21 -31.98
N HIS A 270 3.32 -26.58 -32.65
CA HIS A 270 3.24 -26.07 -34.02
C HIS A 270 4.56 -26.37 -34.74
N ALA A 271 4.49 -26.62 -36.06
CA ALA A 271 5.70 -26.83 -36.87
C ALA A 271 6.50 -25.53 -37.01
N GLU A 272 7.82 -25.64 -37.15
CA GLU A 272 8.70 -24.48 -37.29
C GLU A 272 8.33 -23.66 -38.55
N GLY A 273 8.11 -22.34 -38.37
CA GLY A 273 7.71 -21.44 -39.45
C GLY A 273 6.20 -21.36 -39.73
N GLU A 274 5.35 -22.09 -39.00
CA GLU A 274 3.90 -22.02 -39.18
C GLU A 274 3.34 -20.64 -38.75
N THR A 275 2.61 -19.97 -39.64
CA THR A 275 2.00 -18.66 -39.37
C THR A 275 0.47 -18.73 -39.23
N ASP A 276 -0.11 -17.80 -38.48
CA ASP A 276 -1.56 -17.57 -38.46
C ASP A 276 -2.07 -16.89 -39.75
N ASP A 277 -3.39 -16.72 -39.85
CA ASP A 277 -4.07 -16.07 -40.99
C ASP A 277 -3.66 -14.59 -41.20
N ARG A 278 -2.84 -14.05 -40.29
CA ARG A 278 -2.32 -12.68 -40.29
C ARG A 278 -0.81 -12.63 -40.51
N GLY A 279 -0.17 -13.78 -40.83
CA GLY A 279 1.26 -13.89 -41.13
C GLY A 279 2.16 -13.86 -39.89
N LYS A 280 1.63 -14.02 -38.68
CA LYS A 280 2.42 -14.08 -37.43
C LYS A 280 2.76 -15.53 -37.08
N LEU A 281 4.00 -15.79 -36.69
CA LEU A 281 4.43 -17.12 -36.24
C LEU A 281 3.58 -17.61 -35.07
N LYS A 282 3.07 -18.84 -35.19
CA LYS A 282 2.34 -19.51 -34.11
C LYS A 282 3.35 -19.96 -33.05
N VAL A 283 2.97 -19.81 -31.79
CA VAL A 283 3.80 -20.17 -30.62
C VAL A 283 2.99 -21.07 -29.69
N ASN A 284 3.69 -21.92 -28.94
CA ASN A 284 3.07 -22.82 -27.97
C ASN A 284 2.53 -22.02 -26.77
N THR A 285 1.26 -21.62 -26.87
CA THR A 285 0.65 -20.66 -25.95
C THR A 285 0.40 -21.30 -24.58
N GLY A 286 0.00 -22.58 -24.53
CA GLY A 286 -0.10 -23.38 -23.32
C GLY A 286 1.21 -23.45 -22.55
N ARG A 287 2.32 -23.82 -23.22
CA ARG A 287 3.67 -23.83 -22.60
C ARG A 287 4.06 -22.45 -22.06
N ILE A 288 3.99 -21.41 -22.88
CA ILE A 288 4.40 -20.04 -22.48
C ILE A 288 3.59 -19.54 -21.28
N SER A 289 2.29 -19.83 -21.24
CA SER A 289 1.42 -19.39 -20.15
C SER A 289 1.67 -20.15 -18.87
N ALA A 290 1.93 -21.47 -18.97
CA ALA A 290 2.29 -22.30 -17.83
C ALA A 290 3.64 -21.93 -17.24
N GLU A 291 4.66 -21.70 -18.07
CA GLU A 291 5.99 -21.26 -17.62
C GLU A 291 5.90 -19.91 -16.90
N LYS A 292 5.15 -18.94 -17.46
CA LYS A 292 4.91 -17.64 -16.79
C LYS A 292 4.16 -17.76 -15.46
N ALA A 293 3.23 -18.71 -15.34
CA ALA A 293 2.49 -18.95 -14.11
C ALA A 293 3.39 -19.60 -13.06
N ALA A 294 4.13 -20.65 -13.43
CA ALA A 294 5.10 -21.32 -12.57
C ALA A 294 6.20 -20.37 -12.08
N GLN A 295 6.81 -19.57 -12.98
CA GLN A 295 7.81 -18.56 -12.62
C GLN A 295 7.28 -17.53 -11.60
N ALA A 296 5.99 -17.19 -11.66
CA ALA A 296 5.40 -16.22 -10.74
C ALA A 296 5.30 -16.75 -9.29
N VAL A 297 5.34 -18.07 -9.09
CA VAL A 297 5.09 -18.73 -7.81
C VAL A 297 6.18 -19.69 -7.38
N ASP A 298 7.34 -19.67 -8.03
CA ASP A 298 8.40 -20.66 -7.85
C ASP A 298 7.85 -22.10 -7.99
N GLY A 299 7.04 -22.29 -9.02
CA GLY A 299 6.33 -23.51 -9.34
C GLY A 299 7.05 -24.35 -10.39
N TRP A 300 6.49 -25.52 -10.64
CA TRP A 300 6.94 -26.48 -11.65
C TRP A 300 5.97 -26.48 -12.83
N VAL A 301 6.44 -26.89 -13.99
CA VAL A 301 5.60 -27.16 -15.17
C VAL A 301 5.67 -28.65 -15.48
N ALA A 302 4.52 -29.24 -15.80
CA ALA A 302 4.43 -30.56 -16.43
C ALA A 302 3.79 -30.39 -17.81
N LEU A 303 4.53 -30.73 -18.86
CA LEU A 303 4.10 -30.60 -20.26
C LEU A 303 4.16 -31.96 -20.98
N PRO A 304 3.11 -32.39 -21.70
CA PRO A 304 3.16 -33.62 -22.51
C PRO A 304 4.29 -33.57 -23.55
N GLU A 305 5.24 -34.51 -23.50
CA GLU A 305 6.35 -34.62 -24.47
C GLU A 305 5.83 -35.03 -25.87
N GLY A 306 6.22 -34.31 -26.93
CA GLY A 306 5.94 -34.69 -28.32
C GLY A 306 5.82 -33.52 -29.31
N GLU A 307 5.98 -33.84 -30.59
CA GLU A 307 5.77 -32.92 -31.73
C GLU A 307 4.32 -32.99 -32.25
N PHE A 308 3.36 -32.89 -31.34
CA PHE A 308 1.93 -32.91 -31.67
C PHE A 308 1.14 -32.15 -30.61
N LYS A 309 -0.04 -31.67 -30.99
CA LYS A 309 -0.95 -31.01 -30.03
C LYS A 309 -1.56 -32.04 -29.10
N ALA A 310 -1.38 -31.87 -27.80
CA ALA A 310 -1.98 -32.75 -26.79
C ALA A 310 -2.09 -32.08 -25.43
N ASP A 311 -3.14 -32.40 -24.70
CA ASP A 311 -3.23 -32.18 -23.26
C ASP A 311 -2.95 -33.48 -22.47
N TRP A 312 -2.98 -33.41 -21.14
CA TRP A 312 -2.77 -34.59 -20.30
C TRP A 312 -3.90 -35.63 -20.40
N ASP A 313 -5.13 -35.22 -20.71
CA ASP A 313 -6.26 -36.14 -20.90
C ASP A 313 -6.12 -36.91 -22.22
N ASP A 314 -5.68 -36.26 -23.30
CA ASP A 314 -5.37 -36.90 -24.57
C ASP A 314 -4.29 -37.98 -24.40
N LEU A 315 -3.24 -37.68 -23.62
CA LEU A 315 -2.16 -38.62 -23.34
C LEU A 315 -2.65 -39.81 -22.49
N ARG A 316 -3.59 -39.58 -21.55
CA ARG A 316 -4.26 -40.63 -20.76
C ARG A 316 -5.14 -41.52 -21.63
N GLN A 317 -5.92 -40.95 -22.54
CA GLN A 317 -6.76 -41.72 -23.46
C GLN A 317 -5.92 -42.60 -24.39
N ARG A 318 -4.76 -42.10 -24.83
CA ARG A 318 -3.87 -42.83 -25.76
C ARG A 318 -3.06 -43.94 -25.08
N ASN A 319 -2.46 -43.66 -23.92
CA ASN A 319 -1.45 -44.54 -23.31
C ASN A 319 -1.93 -45.20 -22.00
N GLY A 320 -3.08 -44.77 -21.45
CA GLY A 320 -3.57 -45.21 -20.16
C GLY A 320 -2.89 -44.50 -18.98
N ILE A 321 -3.56 -44.51 -17.82
CA ILE A 321 -3.18 -43.69 -16.65
C ILE A 321 -1.79 -44.01 -16.07
N ALA A 322 -1.32 -45.26 -16.18
CA ALA A 322 -0.03 -45.67 -15.64
C ALA A 322 1.13 -45.01 -16.41
N ASP A 323 1.09 -45.07 -17.74
CA ASP A 323 2.09 -44.47 -18.61
C ASP A 323 2.04 -42.94 -18.57
N THR A 324 0.82 -42.37 -18.50
CA THR A 324 0.65 -40.92 -18.31
C THR A 324 1.23 -40.46 -16.98
N ARG A 325 1.10 -41.23 -15.89
CA ARG A 325 1.72 -40.88 -14.59
C ARG A 325 3.24 -40.87 -14.67
N ALA A 326 3.83 -41.84 -15.36
CA ALA A 326 5.27 -41.88 -15.58
C ALA A 326 5.74 -40.69 -16.44
N ALA A 327 5.03 -40.40 -17.54
CA ALA A 327 5.30 -39.26 -18.41
C ALA A 327 5.16 -37.92 -17.67
N PHE A 328 4.11 -37.75 -16.87
CA PHE A 328 3.89 -36.56 -16.05
C PHE A 328 5.07 -36.31 -15.11
N SER A 329 5.48 -37.35 -14.36
CA SER A 329 6.58 -37.25 -13.40
C SER A 329 7.92 -36.95 -14.09
N LYS A 330 8.17 -37.54 -15.27
CA LYS A 330 9.37 -37.30 -16.08
C LYS A 330 9.39 -35.90 -16.70
N SER A 331 8.23 -35.37 -17.06
CA SER A 331 8.09 -34.05 -17.70
C SER A 331 8.14 -32.87 -16.74
N LEU A 332 8.33 -33.10 -15.44
CA LEU A 332 8.41 -32.05 -14.45
C LEU A 332 9.72 -31.29 -14.57
N TYR A 333 9.62 -30.00 -14.86
CA TYR A 333 10.76 -29.08 -14.80
C TYR A 333 10.33 -27.79 -14.12
N GLN A 334 11.25 -27.15 -13.41
CA GLN A 334 11.08 -25.75 -13.06
C GLN A 334 11.50 -24.94 -14.29
N PRO A 335 10.62 -24.11 -14.87
CA PRO A 335 11.04 -23.18 -15.90
C PRO A 335 12.10 -22.30 -15.29
N GLN A 336 13.33 -22.42 -15.81
CA GLN A 336 14.37 -21.49 -15.45
C GLN A 336 13.86 -20.08 -15.79
N VAL A 337 14.22 -19.11 -14.96
CA VAL A 337 14.15 -17.72 -15.40
C VAL A 337 15.17 -17.64 -16.52
N GLU A 338 14.74 -17.88 -17.76
CA GLU A 338 15.55 -17.57 -18.93
C GLU A 338 15.67 -16.05 -18.94
N ASP A 339 16.76 -15.59 -18.31
CA ASP A 339 17.58 -14.54 -18.86
C ASP A 339 17.67 -14.81 -20.36
N VAL A 340 17.03 -13.98 -21.18
CA VAL A 340 17.26 -13.98 -22.62
C VAL A 340 18.67 -13.41 -22.84
N PHE A 341 19.67 -14.24 -22.56
CA PHE A 341 21.06 -14.15 -22.99
C PHE A 341 21.70 -15.54 -22.80
N VAL A 342 21.43 -16.45 -23.75
CA VAL A 342 22.31 -17.60 -23.95
C VAL A 342 23.59 -17.06 -24.61
N LEU A 343 24.58 -16.71 -23.80
CA LEU A 343 25.97 -16.72 -24.26
C LEU A 343 26.39 -18.18 -24.45
N PRO A 344 27.22 -18.51 -25.46
CA PRO A 344 27.62 -19.89 -25.71
C PRO A 344 28.31 -20.48 -24.47
N GLU A 345 27.92 -21.69 -24.07
CA GLU A 345 28.58 -22.44 -22.99
C GLU A 345 30.09 -22.52 -23.25
N VAL A 346 30.87 -21.87 -22.38
CA VAL A 346 32.24 -22.28 -22.11
C VAL A 346 32.14 -23.22 -20.93
N THR A 347 32.41 -24.49 -21.18
CA THR A 347 32.45 -25.56 -20.18
C THR A 347 33.36 -25.16 -19.02
N ALA A 348 32.78 -25.05 -17.82
CA ALA A 348 33.52 -24.92 -16.58
C ALA A 348 34.15 -26.28 -16.25
N ALA A 349 35.40 -26.48 -16.66
CA ALA A 349 36.25 -27.50 -16.08
C ALA A 349 36.97 -26.91 -14.86
N ASP A 350 36.99 -27.72 -13.80
CA ASP A 350 37.69 -27.65 -12.53
C ASP A 350 38.71 -26.53 -12.27
N SER A 351 38.54 -25.93 -11.09
CA SER A 351 39.52 -25.16 -10.35
C SER A 351 40.74 -26.01 -9.99
N ALA A 352 41.73 -26.06 -10.89
CA ALA A 352 43.16 -26.12 -10.59
C ALA A 352 43.95 -26.10 -11.91
N SER A 353 44.76 -25.06 -12.13
CA SER A 353 45.82 -25.00 -13.15
C SER A 353 45.44 -25.02 -14.64
N GLN A 354 44.33 -24.38 -15.05
CA GLN A 354 44.06 -24.21 -16.48
C GLN A 354 44.99 -23.16 -17.12
N LYS A 355 45.82 -23.63 -18.06
CA LYS A 355 46.56 -22.79 -19.01
C LYS A 355 45.57 -21.83 -19.69
N ARG A 356 45.74 -20.52 -19.46
CA ARG A 356 45.01 -19.44 -20.17
C ARG A 356 45.00 -19.74 -21.66
N ASN A 357 43.81 -19.80 -22.27
CA ASN A 357 43.69 -19.96 -23.72
C ASN A 357 44.13 -18.65 -24.38
N THR A 358 45.36 -18.61 -24.91
CA THR A 358 46.14 -17.39 -25.24
C THR A 358 45.63 -16.57 -26.43
N GLN A 359 44.42 -16.80 -26.94
CA GLN A 359 43.94 -16.21 -28.21
C GLN A 359 42.55 -15.56 -28.20
N LYS A 360 41.76 -15.63 -27.12
CA LYS A 360 40.43 -14.97 -27.07
C LYS A 360 40.48 -13.69 -26.23
N PRO A 361 39.77 -12.61 -26.61
CA PRO A 361 39.63 -11.43 -25.76
C PRO A 361 38.96 -11.75 -24.43
N TYR A 362 39.38 -11.07 -23.36
CA TYR A 362 38.86 -11.29 -22.01
C TYR A 362 38.89 -10.00 -21.17
N VAL A 363 38.11 -9.98 -20.10
CA VAL A 363 38.20 -8.94 -19.07
C VAL A 363 39.14 -9.39 -17.96
N ASP A 364 40.16 -8.58 -17.70
CA ASP A 364 41.14 -8.80 -16.63
C ASP A 364 40.85 -7.86 -15.46
N SER A 365 40.62 -8.44 -14.28
CA SER A 365 40.37 -7.70 -13.05
C SER A 365 41.66 -7.51 -12.27
N ARG A 366 42.06 -6.25 -12.12
CA ARG A 366 43.30 -5.84 -11.46
C ARG A 366 43.00 -4.91 -10.30
N ARG A 367 43.95 -4.78 -9.36
CA ARG A 367 43.82 -3.88 -8.20
C ARG A 367 43.53 -2.42 -8.57
N ASN A 368 43.91 -1.99 -9.76
CA ASN A 368 43.75 -0.62 -10.25
C ASN A 368 42.60 -0.42 -11.25
N GLY A 369 41.92 -1.49 -11.70
CA GLY A 369 40.88 -1.36 -12.70
C GLY A 369 40.46 -2.65 -13.38
N LEU A 370 39.37 -2.57 -14.12
CA LEU A 370 38.92 -3.60 -15.05
C LEU A 370 39.41 -3.25 -16.46
N TYR A 371 40.09 -4.18 -17.11
CA TYR A 371 40.70 -4.00 -18.42
C TYR A 371 40.11 -4.99 -19.42
N TRP A 372 39.82 -4.52 -20.63
CA TRP A 372 39.59 -5.37 -21.79
C TRP A 372 40.93 -5.69 -22.44
N VAL A 373 41.26 -6.97 -22.56
CA VAL A 373 42.53 -7.44 -23.12
C VAL A 373 42.24 -8.20 -24.42
N GLU A 374 42.80 -7.70 -25.53
CA GLU A 374 42.70 -8.32 -26.85
C GLU A 374 44.06 -8.89 -27.28
N PRO A 375 44.24 -10.22 -27.31
CA PRO A 375 45.42 -10.82 -27.90
C PRO A 375 45.42 -10.60 -29.43
N LYS A 376 46.49 -10.01 -29.97
CA LYS A 376 46.71 -9.82 -31.42
C LYS A 376 47.96 -10.54 -31.86
N GLU A 377 47.81 -11.45 -32.82
CA GLU A 377 48.93 -12.12 -33.45
C GLU A 377 49.51 -11.25 -34.57
N LYS A 378 50.82 -10.97 -34.49
CA LYS A 378 51.54 -10.23 -35.52
C LYS A 378 52.89 -10.90 -35.78
N GLY A 379 53.00 -11.61 -36.90
CA GLY A 379 54.24 -12.29 -37.29
C GLY A 379 54.62 -13.51 -36.44
N GLY A 380 53.64 -14.18 -35.82
CA GLY A 380 53.87 -15.35 -34.96
C GLY A 380 54.07 -15.03 -33.47
N GLU A 381 54.14 -13.75 -33.09
CA GLU A 381 54.12 -13.29 -31.69
C GLU A 381 52.73 -12.75 -31.31
N ILE A 382 52.24 -13.14 -30.12
CA ILE A 382 50.98 -12.65 -29.56
C ILE A 382 51.29 -11.40 -28.73
N THR A 383 50.70 -10.27 -29.12
CA THR A 383 50.78 -8.99 -28.41
C THR A 383 49.41 -8.65 -27.82
N GLU A 384 49.35 -8.40 -26.52
CA GLU A 384 48.09 -8.04 -25.85
C GLU A 384 47.86 -6.52 -25.94
N VAL A 385 46.71 -6.12 -26.48
CA VAL A 385 46.25 -4.73 -26.48
C VAL A 385 45.26 -4.55 -25.35
N GLU A 386 45.58 -3.67 -24.40
CA GLU A 386 44.78 -3.44 -23.22
C GLU A 386 43.98 -2.12 -23.33
N SER A 387 42.72 -2.14 -22.89
CA SER A 387 41.87 -0.95 -22.80
C SER A 387 41.15 -0.90 -21.46
N LEU A 388 41.31 0.19 -20.71
CA LEU A 388 40.62 0.39 -19.43
C LEU A 388 39.11 0.51 -19.64
N LEU A 389 38.34 -0.32 -18.94
CA LEU A 389 36.88 -0.29 -18.91
C LEU A 389 36.38 0.65 -17.81
N CYS A 390 36.85 0.43 -16.57
CA CYS A 390 36.54 1.26 -15.41
C CYS A 390 37.60 1.11 -14.32
N SER A 391 37.57 2.00 -13.31
CA SER A 391 38.33 1.82 -12.07
C SER A 391 37.91 0.55 -11.33
N ALA A 392 38.70 0.09 -10.36
CA ALA A 392 38.45 -1.17 -9.66
C ALA A 392 37.01 -1.28 -9.13
N LEU A 393 36.34 -2.36 -9.52
CA LEU A 393 34.93 -2.63 -9.27
C LEU A 393 34.75 -4.13 -9.03
N GLU A 394 34.02 -4.45 -7.98
CA GLU A 394 33.65 -5.80 -7.59
C GLU A 394 32.14 -6.00 -7.76
N VAL A 395 31.74 -7.14 -8.30
CA VAL A 395 30.36 -7.62 -8.29
C VAL A 395 30.22 -8.51 -7.06
N VAL A 396 29.53 -7.99 -6.04
CA VAL A 396 29.39 -8.65 -4.73
C VAL A 396 28.30 -9.72 -4.77
N GLY A 397 27.29 -9.52 -5.61
CA GLY A 397 26.18 -10.44 -5.74
C GLY A 397 24.96 -9.81 -6.39
N VAL A 398 23.80 -10.45 -6.19
CA VAL A 398 22.51 -10.01 -6.74
C VAL A 398 21.55 -9.69 -5.63
N GLY A 399 20.93 -8.53 -5.75
CA GLY A 399 19.93 -8.03 -4.82
C GLY A 399 18.51 -8.26 -5.31
N ILE A 400 17.59 -8.54 -4.40
CA ILE A 400 16.16 -8.60 -4.69
C ILE A 400 15.42 -7.73 -3.66
N ASP A 401 14.57 -6.82 -4.13
CA ASP A 401 13.69 -6.03 -3.26
C ASP A 401 12.32 -6.71 -3.05
N ASP A 402 11.46 -6.08 -2.25
CA ASP A 402 10.08 -6.54 -1.99
C ASP A 402 9.25 -6.69 -3.27
N ASN A 403 9.58 -5.93 -4.32
CA ASN A 403 8.93 -5.95 -5.63
C ASN A 403 9.47 -7.03 -6.57
N ARG A 404 10.42 -7.87 -6.11
CA ARG A 404 11.18 -8.81 -6.94
C ARG A 404 11.95 -8.12 -8.07
N THR A 405 12.20 -6.82 -7.96
CA THR A 405 13.14 -6.11 -8.81
C THR A 405 14.53 -6.66 -8.51
N ARG A 406 15.25 -7.06 -9.55
CA ARG A 406 16.62 -7.57 -9.42
C ARG A 406 17.63 -6.45 -9.59
N TYR A 407 18.66 -6.50 -8.76
CA TYR A 407 19.74 -5.54 -8.72
C TYR A 407 21.07 -6.26 -8.83
N LEU A 408 22.06 -5.62 -9.45
CA LEU A 408 23.45 -5.98 -9.30
C LEU A 408 24.01 -5.21 -8.10
N VAL A 409 24.56 -5.93 -7.11
CA VAL A 409 25.22 -5.31 -5.95
C VAL A 409 26.69 -5.13 -6.29
N LEU A 410 27.09 -3.88 -6.36
CA LEU A 410 28.40 -3.46 -6.81
C LEU A 410 29.16 -2.79 -5.68
N ARG A 411 30.46 -3.09 -5.57
CA ARG A 411 31.36 -2.46 -4.60
C ARG A 411 32.56 -1.85 -5.29
N TRP A 412 32.87 -0.59 -4.99
CA TRP A 412 34.03 0.10 -5.53
C TRP A 412 34.53 1.16 -4.56
N ARG A 413 35.76 1.63 -4.78
CA ARG A 413 36.29 2.80 -4.09
C ARG A 413 36.09 4.04 -4.95
N ALA A 414 35.27 4.98 -4.49
CA ALA A 414 35.07 6.25 -5.19
C ALA A 414 36.39 7.03 -5.31
N LEU A 415 36.56 7.79 -6.40
CA LEU A 415 37.79 8.52 -6.66
C LEU A 415 38.07 9.55 -5.54
N GLY A 416 39.18 9.36 -4.82
CA GLY A 416 39.57 10.17 -3.66
C GLY A 416 38.98 9.73 -2.31
N ALA A 417 38.12 8.72 -2.28
CA ALA A 417 37.58 8.15 -1.05
C ALA A 417 38.56 7.12 -0.44
N LYS A 418 38.57 7.05 0.90
CA LYS A 418 39.31 6.02 1.64
C LYS A 418 38.50 4.73 1.82
N GLU A 419 37.18 4.86 1.87
CA GLU A 419 36.24 3.77 2.11
C GLU A 419 35.62 3.26 0.80
N GLU A 420 35.15 2.03 0.85
CA GLU A 420 34.45 1.40 -0.27
C GLU A 420 32.96 1.72 -0.20
N THR A 421 32.38 1.97 -1.36
CA THR A 421 30.95 2.21 -1.56
C THR A 421 30.33 0.93 -2.08
N THR A 422 29.26 0.46 -1.44
CA THR A 422 28.43 -0.65 -1.94
C THR A 422 27.08 -0.09 -2.38
N GLN A 423 26.64 -0.40 -3.60
CA GLN A 423 25.37 0.10 -4.14
C GLN A 423 24.66 -0.97 -4.97
N ALA A 424 23.33 -1.02 -4.86
CA ALA A 424 22.47 -1.83 -5.72
C ALA A 424 22.03 -1.02 -6.94
N ILE A 425 22.38 -1.51 -8.12
CA ILE A 425 21.95 -0.93 -9.41
C ILE A 425 20.91 -1.86 -10.03
N PRO A 426 19.71 -1.39 -10.40
CA PRO A 426 18.73 -2.24 -11.07
C PRO A 426 19.35 -2.92 -12.29
N LEU A 427 19.11 -4.22 -12.48
CA LEU A 427 19.64 -4.93 -13.65
C LEU A 427 19.16 -4.28 -14.97
N ALA A 428 17.93 -3.76 -14.98
CA ALA A 428 17.36 -3.02 -16.10
C ALA A 428 18.11 -1.71 -16.45
N ASP A 429 18.93 -1.20 -15.52
CA ASP A 429 19.73 0.01 -15.74
C ASP A 429 21.17 -0.30 -16.17
N ILE A 430 21.62 -1.57 -16.09
CA ILE A 430 22.99 -1.96 -16.49
C ILE A 430 23.12 -1.85 -18.01
N GLY A 431 24.12 -1.10 -18.47
CA GLY A 431 24.29 -0.78 -19.90
C GLY A 431 23.51 0.45 -20.37
N GLU A 432 22.52 0.89 -19.60
CA GLU A 432 21.67 2.03 -19.91
C GLU A 432 22.21 3.36 -19.40
N ARG A 433 21.68 4.47 -19.94
CA ARG A 433 22.08 5.83 -19.58
C ARG A 433 21.97 6.10 -18.07
N GLU A 434 20.91 5.61 -17.43
CA GLU A 434 20.67 5.80 -15.99
C GLU A 434 21.66 5.01 -15.12
N GLY A 435 22.00 3.77 -15.48
CA GLY A 435 23.02 3.00 -14.76
C GLY A 435 24.39 3.64 -14.86
N TRP A 436 24.81 4.07 -16.06
CA TRP A 436 26.07 4.80 -16.22
C TRP A 436 26.10 6.12 -15.47
N ARG A 437 24.97 6.83 -15.41
CA ARG A 437 24.85 8.05 -14.62
C ARG A 437 25.06 7.77 -13.14
N THR A 438 24.43 6.71 -12.62
CA THR A 438 24.52 6.32 -11.20
C THR A 438 25.94 5.94 -10.82
N LEU A 439 26.61 5.07 -11.59
CA LEU A 439 27.98 4.66 -11.33
C LEU A 439 28.97 5.84 -11.31
N LYS A 440 28.85 6.74 -12.29
CA LYS A 440 29.70 7.95 -12.33
C LYS A 440 29.39 8.92 -11.20
N ALA A 441 28.11 9.06 -10.82
CA ALA A 441 27.72 9.90 -9.68
C ALA A 441 28.27 9.36 -8.36
N GLY A 442 28.39 8.04 -8.23
CA GLY A 442 29.06 7.36 -7.13
C GLY A 442 30.60 7.40 -7.20
N GLY A 443 31.18 8.18 -8.12
CA GLY A 443 32.62 8.39 -8.20
C GLY A 443 33.41 7.25 -8.86
N LEU A 444 32.75 6.31 -9.53
CA LEU A 444 33.41 5.29 -10.36
C LEU A 444 33.86 5.90 -11.69
N TYR A 445 35.14 5.73 -12.04
CA TYR A 445 35.60 6.07 -13.38
C TYR A 445 35.11 5.01 -14.37
N VAL A 446 34.37 5.42 -15.40
CA VAL A 446 33.90 4.53 -16.47
C VAL A 446 34.34 5.12 -17.82
N THR A 447 34.88 4.26 -18.69
CA THR A 447 35.32 4.63 -20.05
C THR A 447 34.27 5.41 -20.83
N THR A 448 34.70 6.28 -21.74
CA THR A 448 33.79 7.08 -22.59
C THR A 448 33.49 6.45 -23.94
N LYS A 449 34.23 5.43 -24.34
CA LYS A 449 34.07 4.74 -25.62
C LYS A 449 32.85 3.82 -25.56
N SER A 450 31.90 4.00 -26.49
CA SER A 450 30.62 3.26 -26.52
C SER A 450 30.81 1.74 -26.59
N GLY A 451 31.71 1.25 -27.45
CA GLY A 451 31.99 -0.19 -27.58
C GLY A 451 32.53 -0.82 -26.29
N LEU A 452 33.44 -0.13 -25.59
CA LEU A 452 33.96 -0.60 -24.30
C LEU A 452 32.92 -0.53 -23.18
N ARG A 453 31.98 0.42 -23.22
CA ARG A 453 30.84 0.44 -22.27
C ARG A 453 29.92 -0.75 -22.48
N ALA A 454 29.61 -1.11 -23.72
CA ALA A 454 28.83 -2.31 -24.03
C ALA A 454 29.55 -3.56 -23.49
N THR A 455 30.87 -3.66 -23.72
CA THR A 455 31.70 -4.75 -23.17
C THR A 455 31.65 -4.81 -21.64
N LEU A 456 31.72 -3.66 -20.97
CA LEU A 456 31.60 -3.59 -19.51
C LEU A 456 30.20 -4.00 -19.03
N ALA A 457 29.13 -3.61 -19.73
CA ALA A 457 27.77 -4.00 -19.39
C ALA A 457 27.56 -5.51 -19.52
N ASP A 458 28.02 -6.11 -20.61
CA ASP A 458 27.96 -7.56 -20.83
C ASP A 458 28.76 -8.29 -19.76
N TRP A 459 29.95 -7.78 -19.43
CA TRP A 459 30.75 -8.34 -18.34
C TRP A 459 30.02 -8.26 -16.99
N LEU A 460 29.46 -7.10 -16.63
CA LEU A 460 28.71 -6.92 -15.37
C LEU A 460 27.52 -7.88 -15.27
N GLN A 461 26.73 -8.01 -16.34
CA GLN A 461 25.60 -8.94 -16.39
C GLN A 461 26.07 -10.40 -16.32
N SER A 462 27.16 -10.74 -17.01
CA SER A 462 27.74 -12.09 -16.94
C SER A 462 28.27 -12.43 -15.55
N GLN A 463 28.53 -11.46 -14.66
CA GLN A 463 28.91 -11.73 -13.28
C GLN A 463 27.70 -11.88 -12.34
N ALA A 464 26.46 -11.68 -12.79
CA ALA A 464 25.28 -11.72 -11.93
C ALA A 464 25.02 -13.08 -11.26
N HIS A 465 25.58 -14.18 -11.77
CA HIS A 465 25.48 -15.49 -11.11
C HIS A 465 26.57 -15.71 -10.03
N LYS A 466 27.49 -14.77 -9.85
CA LYS A 466 28.58 -14.85 -8.88
C LYS A 466 28.27 -13.96 -7.68
N GLY A 467 28.45 -14.51 -6.48
CA GLY A 467 28.32 -13.78 -5.23
C GLY A 467 27.08 -14.18 -4.41
N GLU A 468 26.84 -13.43 -3.36
CA GLU A 468 25.77 -13.70 -2.39
C GLU A 468 24.43 -13.13 -2.88
N ILE A 469 23.32 -13.66 -2.36
CA ILE A 469 21.99 -13.06 -2.56
C ILE A 469 21.80 -11.99 -1.50
N TRP A 470 21.44 -10.78 -1.92
CA TRP A 470 21.19 -9.64 -1.04
C TRP A 470 19.69 -9.31 -0.98
N ARG A 471 19.23 -8.88 0.19
CA ARG A 471 17.92 -8.22 0.34
C ARG A 471 18.09 -6.72 0.12
N ILE A 472 17.36 -6.15 -0.84
CA ILE A 472 17.36 -4.71 -1.09
C ILE A 472 16.17 -4.07 -0.37
N ALA A 473 16.44 -3.40 0.74
CA ALA A 473 15.41 -2.77 1.56
C ALA A 473 15.11 -1.35 1.06
N GLN A 474 13.82 -1.04 0.85
CA GLN A 474 13.34 0.30 0.48
C GLN A 474 12.82 1.10 1.69
N ALA A 475 12.52 0.40 2.79
CA ALA A 475 12.06 0.96 4.05
C ALA A 475 13.01 0.57 5.18
N THR A 476 12.99 1.35 6.25
CA THR A 476 13.77 1.14 7.48
C THR A 476 13.08 0.14 8.40
N GLY A 477 13.67 -0.15 9.56
CA GLY A 477 13.10 -1.06 10.56
C GLY A 477 13.64 -2.49 10.46
N TRP A 478 12.89 -3.46 10.98
CA TRP A 478 13.36 -4.85 11.01
C TRP A 478 13.36 -5.49 9.61
N GLN A 479 14.53 -5.96 9.18
CA GLN A 479 14.79 -6.60 7.88
C GLN A 479 15.68 -7.83 8.09
N CYS A 480 15.19 -9.00 7.70
CA CYS A 480 15.95 -10.26 7.77
C CYS A 480 16.63 -10.52 9.14
N GLY A 481 15.95 -10.24 10.25
CA GLY A 481 16.48 -10.46 11.60
C GLY A 481 17.40 -9.36 12.14
N ALA A 482 17.80 -8.37 11.33
CA ALA A 482 18.52 -7.18 11.77
C ALA A 482 17.64 -5.92 11.68
N TYR A 483 18.06 -4.84 12.33
CA TYR A 483 17.38 -3.56 12.26
C TYR A 483 18.13 -2.60 11.35
N LEU A 484 17.40 -2.00 10.40
CA LEU A 484 17.93 -1.01 9.48
C LEU A 484 17.54 0.40 9.91
N MET A 485 18.54 1.20 10.28
CA MET A 485 18.39 2.58 10.69
C MET A 485 18.15 3.51 9.47
N PRO A 486 17.52 4.69 9.67
CA PRO A 486 17.24 5.59 8.55
C PRO A 486 18.43 6.28 7.89
N ASP A 487 19.60 6.25 8.51
CA ASP A 487 20.88 6.63 7.90
C ASP A 487 21.59 5.48 7.16
N GLY A 488 21.01 4.26 7.21
CA GLY A 488 21.54 3.08 6.53
C GLY A 488 22.34 2.15 7.44
N ASP A 489 22.57 2.50 8.71
CA ASP A 489 23.24 1.60 9.65
C ASP A 489 22.42 0.32 9.86
N ILE A 490 23.09 -0.83 9.84
CA ILE A 490 22.47 -2.14 10.14
C ILE A 490 22.93 -2.55 11.53
N ILE A 491 21.98 -2.78 12.43
CA ILE A 491 22.20 -3.18 13.81
C ILE A 491 21.69 -4.61 14.01
N GLY A 492 22.51 -5.46 14.64
CA GLY A 492 22.30 -6.90 14.66
C GLY A 492 22.90 -7.62 13.44
N THR A 493 22.72 -8.94 13.38
CA THR A 493 23.25 -9.78 12.29
C THR A 493 22.09 -10.23 11.41
N PRO A 494 22.00 -9.78 10.15
CA PRO A 494 20.93 -10.22 9.29
C PRO A 494 21.17 -11.66 8.81
N GLU A 495 20.10 -12.42 8.64
CA GLU A 495 20.13 -13.80 8.12
C GLU A 495 20.65 -13.87 6.68
N ILE A 496 20.41 -12.81 5.91
CA ILE A 496 20.86 -12.60 4.53
C ILE A 496 21.39 -11.17 4.43
N PRO A 497 22.50 -10.89 3.73
CA PRO A 497 23.02 -9.53 3.57
C PRO A 497 21.93 -8.54 3.11
N VAL A 498 21.76 -7.45 3.86
CA VAL A 498 20.78 -6.40 3.55
C VAL A 498 21.51 -5.17 3.03
N LEU A 499 20.99 -4.55 1.97
CA LEU A 499 21.44 -3.24 1.51
C LEU A 499 20.26 -2.27 1.48
N PHE A 500 20.41 -1.14 2.15
CA PHE A 500 19.42 -0.07 2.09
C PHE A 500 19.54 0.71 0.78
N ASN A 501 18.44 0.79 0.05
CA ASN A 501 18.34 1.59 -1.18
C ASN A 501 17.27 2.69 -1.08
N GLY A 502 16.77 2.95 0.14
CA GLY A 502 15.84 4.04 0.42
C GLY A 502 16.56 5.39 0.51
N ARG A 503 15.95 6.45 -0.02
CA ARG A 503 16.39 7.84 0.21
C ARG A 503 15.58 8.40 1.37
N SER A 504 16.20 8.65 2.51
CA SER A 504 15.58 9.37 3.64
C SER A 504 16.15 10.79 3.74
N SER A 505 15.27 11.80 3.76
CA SER A 505 15.64 13.17 4.11
C SER A 505 16.11 13.28 5.57
N ALA A 506 15.62 12.40 6.44
CA ALA A 506 15.94 12.39 7.86
C ALA A 506 17.29 11.74 8.19
N ALA A 507 17.94 11.05 7.23
CA ALA A 507 19.24 10.37 7.43
C ALA A 507 20.30 11.29 8.08
N SER A 508 20.35 12.57 7.70
CA SER A 508 21.29 13.54 8.26
C SER A 508 21.06 13.87 9.74
N GLY A 509 19.88 13.55 10.29
CA GLY A 509 19.54 13.76 11.69
C GLY A 509 19.93 12.61 12.61
N TYR A 510 20.21 11.40 12.09
CA TYR A 510 20.57 10.22 12.89
C TYR A 510 22.05 10.20 13.33
N THR A 511 22.59 11.37 13.68
CA THR A 511 23.97 11.50 14.17
C THR A 511 24.15 10.94 15.56
N THR A 512 25.38 10.62 15.93
CA THR A 512 25.74 10.18 17.30
C THR A 512 26.68 11.19 17.95
N SER A 513 26.38 11.56 19.19
CA SER A 513 27.24 12.36 20.06
C SER A 513 27.19 11.80 21.48
N GLY A 514 28.34 11.70 22.14
CA GLY A 514 28.43 11.16 23.50
C GLY A 514 28.30 9.63 23.58
N THR A 515 27.93 9.11 24.75
CA THR A 515 27.78 7.67 25.01
C THR A 515 26.39 7.32 25.54
N THR A 516 26.06 6.03 25.55
CA THR A 516 24.82 5.52 26.16
C THR A 516 24.74 5.85 27.64
N GLU A 517 25.85 5.69 28.37
CA GLU A 517 25.94 6.05 29.79
C GLU A 517 25.80 7.57 29.98
N GLY A 518 26.44 8.37 29.12
CA GLY A 518 26.30 9.82 29.16
C GLY A 518 24.85 10.27 28.94
N TRP A 519 24.14 9.63 28.01
CA TRP A 519 22.70 9.89 27.80
C TRP A 519 21.86 9.48 29.02
N ARG A 520 22.15 8.33 29.63
CA ARG A 520 21.47 7.85 30.83
C ARG A 520 21.68 8.80 32.01
N ASP A 521 22.92 9.17 32.27
CA ASP A 521 23.32 9.92 33.46
C ASP A 521 23.04 11.43 33.33
N SER A 522 22.63 11.90 32.13
CA SER A 522 22.19 13.27 31.87
C SER A 522 20.72 13.34 31.44
N VAL A 523 20.39 12.98 30.20
CA VAL A 523 19.04 13.12 29.62
C VAL A 523 18.01 12.25 30.37
N ALA A 524 18.28 10.95 30.54
CA ALA A 524 17.35 10.06 31.24
C ALA A 524 17.24 10.43 32.73
N HIS A 525 18.36 10.80 33.36
CA HIS A 525 18.36 11.29 34.74
C HIS A 525 17.44 12.50 34.91
N LEU A 526 17.56 13.52 34.06
CA LEU A 526 16.78 14.76 34.13
C LEU A 526 15.30 14.57 33.74
N ALA A 527 14.98 13.57 32.93
CA ALA A 527 13.59 13.22 32.60
C ALA A 527 12.93 12.33 33.68
N GLY A 528 13.72 11.66 34.52
CA GLY A 528 13.26 10.68 35.51
C GLY A 528 12.30 11.25 36.54
N GLY A 529 11.10 10.69 36.63
CA GLY A 529 10.03 11.15 37.52
C GLY A 529 9.24 12.36 37.02
N ASN A 530 9.53 12.87 35.81
CA ASN A 530 8.64 13.76 35.06
C ASN A 530 7.81 12.92 34.07
N TYR A 531 6.62 12.48 34.48
CA TYR A 531 5.89 11.40 33.80
C TYR A 531 5.56 11.65 32.33
N SER A 532 5.24 12.88 31.91
CA SER A 532 5.05 13.18 30.48
C SER A 532 6.34 12.97 29.66
N MET A 533 7.50 13.35 30.20
CA MET A 533 8.80 13.11 29.56
C MET A 533 9.12 11.61 29.50
N MET A 534 8.88 10.89 30.60
CA MET A 534 9.06 9.44 30.66
C MET A 534 8.16 8.71 29.64
N THR A 535 6.92 9.15 29.47
CA THR A 535 6.00 8.61 28.45
C THR A 535 6.48 8.92 27.03
N GLY A 536 7.10 10.10 26.80
CA GLY A 536 7.78 10.40 25.54
C GLY A 536 8.94 9.43 25.26
N VAL A 537 9.78 9.16 26.26
CA VAL A 537 10.86 8.15 26.17
C VAL A 537 10.29 6.75 25.94
N ALA A 538 9.19 6.38 26.60
CA ALA A 538 8.51 5.10 26.37
C ALA A 538 8.03 4.95 24.92
N ALA A 539 7.49 6.02 24.32
CA ALA A 539 7.09 6.02 22.92
C ALA A 539 8.29 5.86 21.97
N ALA A 540 9.42 6.52 22.28
CA ALA A 540 10.66 6.33 21.54
C ALA A 540 11.15 4.88 21.61
N LEU A 541 11.20 4.27 22.80
CA LEU A 541 11.62 2.88 22.98
C LEU A 541 10.65 1.88 22.34
N ALA A 542 9.34 2.19 22.34
CA ALA A 542 8.31 1.36 21.74
C ALA A 542 8.41 1.29 20.21
N ALA A 543 9.01 2.30 19.56
CA ALA A 543 9.05 2.40 18.12
C ALA A 543 9.70 1.19 17.40
N PRO A 544 10.90 0.72 17.77
CA PRO A 544 11.44 -0.53 17.23
C PRO A 544 10.76 -1.77 17.83
N LEU A 545 10.15 -1.68 19.02
CA LEU A 545 9.53 -2.83 19.69
C LEU A 545 8.25 -3.31 18.99
N ILE A 546 7.40 -2.41 18.48
CA ILE A 546 6.19 -2.80 17.74
C ILE A 546 6.54 -3.67 16.53
N GLY A 547 7.71 -3.38 15.94
CA GLY A 547 8.51 -4.20 15.05
C GLY A 547 8.37 -5.70 15.26
N LEU A 548 9.02 -6.12 16.34
CA LEU A 548 9.15 -7.49 16.81
C LEU A 548 7.84 -8.05 17.34
N ALA A 549 7.04 -7.21 18.01
CA ALA A 549 5.78 -7.63 18.62
C ALA A 549 4.65 -7.88 17.61
N GLY A 550 4.81 -7.44 16.35
CA GLY A 550 3.73 -7.52 15.36
C GLY A 550 2.56 -6.56 15.65
N ALA A 551 2.78 -5.54 16.49
CA ALA A 551 1.73 -4.59 16.88
C ALA A 551 1.48 -3.53 15.79
N ASP A 552 0.32 -2.87 15.83
CA ASP A 552 0.02 -1.73 14.93
C ASP A 552 0.78 -0.45 15.33
N GLY A 553 1.05 0.41 14.35
CA GLY A 553 1.53 1.77 14.61
C GLY A 553 0.48 2.64 15.33
N PHE A 554 0.95 3.58 16.14
CA PHE A 554 0.09 4.54 16.85
C PHE A 554 0.85 5.85 17.13
N GLY A 555 0.17 6.86 17.65
CA GLY A 555 0.82 8.10 18.06
C GLY A 555 0.38 8.55 19.44
N ILE A 556 1.21 9.39 20.05
CA ILE A 556 0.89 10.17 21.24
C ILE A 556 0.88 11.63 20.84
N HIS A 557 -0.20 12.34 21.16
CA HIS A 557 -0.32 13.77 20.99
C HIS A 557 -0.30 14.45 22.36
N PHE A 558 0.80 15.14 22.66
CA PHE A 558 0.93 15.95 23.87
C PHE A 558 0.39 17.35 23.62
N TYR A 559 -0.64 17.74 24.36
CA TYR A 559 -1.22 19.08 24.29
C TYR A 559 -1.23 19.76 25.66
N GLU A 560 -0.99 21.07 25.63
CA GLU A 560 -1.05 22.00 26.76
C GLU A 560 -0.78 23.41 26.22
N GLN A 561 -1.08 24.46 26.99
CA GLN A 561 -0.69 25.84 26.68
C GLN A 561 0.79 25.99 26.33
N SER A 562 1.09 27.07 25.62
CA SER A 562 2.46 27.46 25.28
C SER A 562 3.40 27.47 26.49
N SER A 563 4.67 27.11 26.27
CA SER A 563 5.72 27.04 27.30
C SER A 563 5.58 25.95 28.38
N ALA A 564 4.76 24.91 28.16
CA ALA A 564 4.63 23.80 29.10
C ALA A 564 5.72 22.70 29.01
N GLY A 565 6.61 22.76 28.00
CA GLY A 565 7.66 21.74 27.79
C GLY A 565 7.30 20.64 26.79
N LYS A 566 6.34 20.90 25.88
CA LYS A 566 5.90 19.96 24.83
C LYS A 566 7.03 19.57 23.88
N THR A 567 7.63 20.57 23.23
CA THR A 567 8.77 20.36 22.31
C THR A 567 9.97 19.78 23.05
N THR A 568 10.24 20.19 24.29
CA THR A 568 11.29 19.59 25.14
C THR A 568 11.06 18.09 25.34
N THR A 569 9.83 17.68 25.63
CA THR A 569 9.45 16.26 25.78
C THR A 569 9.68 15.47 24.49
N ALA A 570 9.26 16.02 23.34
CA ALA A 570 9.50 15.39 22.04
C ALA A 570 11.01 15.29 21.71
N ASN A 571 11.79 16.32 22.06
CA ASN A 571 13.23 16.34 21.82
C ASN A 571 13.98 15.35 22.70
N VAL A 572 13.59 15.21 23.97
CA VAL A 572 14.13 14.17 24.87
C VAL A 572 13.92 12.78 24.26
N ALA A 573 12.73 12.51 23.74
CA ALA A 573 12.41 11.24 23.07
C ALA A 573 13.24 11.05 21.77
N ALA A 574 13.31 12.07 20.92
CA ALA A 574 14.07 12.02 19.66
C ALA A 574 15.58 11.85 19.87
N SER A 575 16.12 12.36 20.98
CA SER A 575 17.54 12.30 21.30
C SER A 575 18.08 10.89 21.47
N LEU A 576 17.22 9.90 21.73
CA LEU A 576 17.62 8.48 21.70
C LEU A 576 18.24 8.13 20.35
N TYR A 577 17.68 8.61 19.24
CA TYR A 577 18.02 8.14 17.89
C TYR A 577 18.94 9.08 17.11
N GLY A 578 18.98 10.37 17.45
CA GLY A 578 19.87 11.33 16.79
C GLY A 578 19.65 12.76 17.24
N ASN A 579 20.14 13.73 16.47
CA ASN A 579 20.01 15.14 16.80
C ASN A 579 18.54 15.60 16.77
N PRO A 580 17.93 15.98 17.92
CA PRO A 580 16.51 16.30 17.97
C PRO A 580 16.12 17.49 17.10
N ASP A 581 16.99 18.49 16.95
CA ASP A 581 16.69 19.70 16.19
C ASP A 581 16.57 19.41 14.68
N VAL A 582 17.29 18.40 14.19
CA VAL A 582 17.28 17.96 12.79
C VAL A 582 16.21 16.89 12.54
N LEU A 583 15.99 15.99 13.49
CA LEU A 583 14.99 14.92 13.39
C LEU A 583 13.55 15.43 13.48
N ARG A 584 13.33 16.59 14.08
CA ARG A 584 12.01 17.18 14.28
C ARG A 584 11.33 17.52 12.94
N LEU A 585 10.17 16.92 12.72
CA LEU A 585 9.32 17.18 11.57
C LEU A 585 8.19 18.15 11.96
N THR A 586 7.50 18.69 10.96
CA THR A 586 6.34 19.56 11.16
C THR A 586 5.11 18.95 10.50
N TRP A 587 3.92 19.32 10.99
CA TRP A 587 2.65 19.00 10.32
C TRP A 587 2.43 19.79 9.03
N TYR A 588 3.29 20.79 8.76
CA TYR A 588 3.26 21.59 7.55
C TYR A 588 3.80 20.79 6.34
N GLY A 589 2.92 19.99 5.75
CA GLY A 589 3.25 19.17 4.60
C GLY A 589 2.03 18.58 3.93
N THR A 590 2.21 18.05 2.72
CA THR A 590 1.15 17.29 2.05
C THR A 590 1.02 15.91 2.67
N ALA A 591 -0.17 15.30 2.63
CA ALA A 591 -0.37 13.92 3.08
C ALA A 591 0.57 12.90 2.41
N LEU A 592 1.01 13.18 1.17
CA LEU A 592 2.02 12.36 0.49
C LEU A 592 3.43 12.54 1.07
N GLY A 593 3.81 13.78 1.40
CA GLY A 593 5.09 14.07 2.04
C GLY A 593 5.20 13.34 3.38
N LEU A 594 4.19 13.48 4.24
CA LEU A 594 4.13 12.80 5.54
C LEU A 594 4.08 11.26 5.40
N ALA A 595 3.39 10.72 4.40
CA ALA A 595 3.40 9.29 4.11
C ALA A 595 4.77 8.77 3.67
N ASN A 596 5.53 9.55 2.89
CA ASN A 596 6.89 9.18 2.50
C ASN A 596 7.82 9.17 3.70
N GLU A 597 7.70 10.18 4.57
CA GLU A 597 8.49 10.27 5.80
C GLU A 597 8.13 9.13 6.76
N ALA A 598 6.84 8.81 6.92
CA ALA A 598 6.40 7.67 7.73
C ALA A 598 6.97 6.34 7.23
N ALA A 599 7.10 6.14 5.92
CA ALA A 599 7.77 4.97 5.34
C ALA A 599 9.28 4.95 5.61
N ALA A 600 9.92 6.12 5.70
CA ALA A 600 11.32 6.25 6.11
C ALA A 600 11.52 6.05 7.63
N HIS A 601 10.43 6.10 8.41
CA HIS A 601 10.37 5.84 9.83
C HIS A 601 9.63 4.52 10.15
N ASN A 602 9.75 3.52 9.28
CA ASN A 602 9.16 2.22 9.53
C ASN A 602 9.90 1.52 10.70
N ASP A 603 9.12 1.03 11.67
CA ASP A 603 9.56 0.60 13.01
C ASP A 603 10.42 1.64 13.75
N ALA A 604 10.32 2.93 13.40
CA ALA A 604 11.10 4.02 13.99
C ALA A 604 10.20 5.12 14.56
N LEU A 605 10.78 5.95 15.45
CA LEU A 605 10.08 7.08 16.06
C LEU A 605 9.91 8.21 15.05
N MET A 606 8.71 8.77 14.94
CA MET A 606 8.42 9.95 14.10
C MET A 606 8.01 11.16 14.95
N PRO A 607 8.93 12.12 15.23
CA PRO A 607 8.60 13.32 16.01
C PRO A 607 7.99 14.42 15.13
N LEU A 608 6.76 14.83 15.42
CA LEU A 608 5.96 15.84 14.70
C LEU A 608 5.62 17.02 15.63
N ASP A 609 6.33 18.13 15.47
CA ASP A 609 6.13 19.31 16.30
C ASP A 609 5.00 20.20 15.75
N GLU A 610 4.25 20.77 16.68
CA GLU A 610 3.28 21.86 16.54
C GLU A 610 2.21 21.67 15.44
N ILE A 611 1.15 20.93 15.78
CA ILE A 611 0.02 20.69 14.88
C ILE A 611 -0.71 21.97 14.43
N GLY A 612 -0.63 23.05 15.22
CA GLY A 612 -1.31 24.33 14.96
C GLY A 612 -0.57 25.27 14.00
N GLN A 613 0.72 25.05 13.73
CA GLN A 613 1.53 26.03 13.00
C GLN A 613 1.39 25.87 11.48
N GLY A 614 0.66 26.79 10.84
CA GLY A 614 0.64 26.97 9.39
C GLY A 614 0.01 25.84 8.57
N ALA A 615 -0.48 24.79 9.22
CA ALA A 615 -1.08 23.63 8.57
C ALA A 615 -2.60 23.84 8.37
N ASP A 616 -3.10 23.49 7.19
CA ASP A 616 -4.55 23.43 6.94
C ASP A 616 -5.14 22.27 7.79
N PRO A 617 -6.07 22.53 8.72
CA PRO A 617 -6.63 21.48 9.58
C PRO A 617 -7.30 20.35 8.77
N ALA A 618 -7.78 20.63 7.55
CA ALA A 618 -8.29 19.61 6.65
C ALA A 618 -7.19 18.68 6.10
N GLU A 619 -5.98 19.19 5.88
CA GLU A 619 -4.81 18.41 5.44
C GLU A 619 -4.17 17.67 6.61
N VAL A 620 -4.11 18.28 7.80
CA VAL A 620 -3.70 17.60 9.04
C VAL A 620 -4.61 16.40 9.31
N TYR A 621 -5.92 16.58 9.22
CA TYR A 621 -6.89 15.49 9.37
C TYR A 621 -6.63 14.32 8.42
N LYS A 622 -6.38 14.61 7.13
CA LYS A 622 -6.08 13.58 6.12
C LYS A 622 -4.74 12.91 6.38
N SER A 623 -3.75 13.67 6.83
CA SER A 623 -2.39 13.20 7.06
C SER A 623 -2.31 12.33 8.31
N ALA A 624 -2.95 12.75 9.40
CA ALA A 624 -3.09 11.94 10.62
C ALA A 624 -3.80 10.62 10.30
N TYR A 625 -4.88 10.65 9.51
CA TYR A 625 -5.57 9.43 9.08
C TYR A 625 -4.66 8.49 8.29
N ALA A 626 -3.88 8.99 7.33
CA ALA A 626 -2.96 8.15 6.55
C ALA A 626 -1.83 7.59 7.43
N LEU A 627 -1.21 8.45 8.24
CA LEU A 627 -0.08 8.13 9.11
C LEU A 627 -0.41 6.95 10.04
N PHE A 628 -1.52 7.04 10.77
CA PHE A 628 -1.91 6.02 11.75
C PHE A 628 -2.66 4.82 11.17
N ASN A 629 -2.99 4.85 9.88
CA ASN A 629 -3.47 3.66 9.17
C ASN A 629 -2.34 2.78 8.64
N GLY A 630 -1.09 3.29 8.61
CA GLY A 630 0.06 2.53 8.14
C GLY A 630 0.11 2.29 6.62
N THR A 631 -0.69 3.03 5.84
CA THR A 631 -0.77 2.83 4.38
C THR A 631 -0.86 4.15 3.63
N GLY A 632 -0.06 4.28 2.57
CA GLY A 632 -0.12 5.38 1.61
C GLY A 632 -1.40 5.36 0.78
N LYS A 633 -1.59 6.38 -0.05
CA LYS A 633 -2.64 6.37 -1.08
C LYS A 633 -2.14 5.64 -2.32
N LEU A 634 -3.00 4.84 -2.94
CA LEU A 634 -2.75 4.24 -4.24
C LEU A 634 -2.53 5.34 -5.29
N GLN A 635 -1.44 5.28 -6.03
CA GLN A 635 -1.10 6.27 -7.06
C GLN A 635 -0.97 5.58 -8.42
N GLY A 636 -1.29 6.25 -9.53
CA GLY A 636 -1.00 5.73 -10.87
C GLY A 636 0.51 5.73 -11.17
N ALA A 637 1.00 4.70 -11.85
CA ALA A 637 2.37 4.66 -12.35
C ALA A 637 2.49 5.34 -13.72
N LYS A 638 3.68 5.89 -14.04
CA LYS A 638 3.94 6.61 -15.29
C LYS A 638 3.80 5.70 -16.52
N GLU A 639 4.17 4.43 -16.36
CA GLU A 639 4.13 3.38 -17.40
C GLU A 639 2.77 2.64 -17.45
N GLY A 640 1.75 3.11 -16.72
CA GLY A 640 0.46 2.43 -16.58
C GLY A 640 0.38 1.52 -15.35
N GLY A 641 -0.85 1.22 -14.90
CA GLY A 641 -1.08 0.54 -13.62
C GLY A 641 -0.96 1.48 -12.41
N ASN A 642 -0.81 0.90 -11.21
CA ASN A 642 -0.64 1.66 -9.97
C ASN A 642 0.80 1.51 -9.46
N ARG A 643 1.37 2.60 -8.93
CA ARG A 643 2.53 2.55 -8.05
C ARG A 643 2.21 1.67 -6.85
N GLU A 644 3.25 1.03 -6.36
CA GLU A 644 3.19 0.23 -5.15
C GLU A 644 2.64 1.05 -3.97
N LEU A 645 1.77 0.41 -3.18
CA LEU A 645 1.20 0.99 -1.99
C LEU A 645 2.22 0.91 -0.87
N LYS A 646 2.87 2.04 -0.55
CA LYS A 646 3.76 2.13 0.61
C LYS A 646 3.00 1.76 1.88
N ARG A 647 3.57 0.84 2.66
CA ARG A 647 3.10 0.47 3.99
C ARG A 647 4.17 0.83 5.00
N TRP A 648 3.73 1.17 6.21
CA TRP A 648 4.63 1.46 7.31
C TRP A 648 3.94 1.18 8.64
N ARG A 649 4.76 1.00 9.66
CA ARG A 649 4.37 0.96 11.05
C ARG A 649 5.30 1.89 11.80
N THR A 650 4.78 2.87 12.53
CA THR A 650 5.60 3.86 13.23
C THR A 650 4.93 4.25 14.55
N VAL A 651 5.73 4.67 15.52
CA VAL A 651 5.24 5.41 16.69
C VAL A 651 5.50 6.89 16.45
N ALA A 652 4.46 7.70 16.45
CA ALA A 652 4.61 9.15 16.32
C ALA A 652 4.47 9.86 17.68
N ILE A 653 5.28 10.89 17.91
CA ILE A 653 5.04 11.87 18.96
C ILE A 653 4.62 13.16 18.30
N SER A 654 3.43 13.64 18.61
CA SER A 654 2.92 14.92 18.16
C SER A 654 2.81 15.90 19.32
N THR A 655 3.00 17.20 19.05
CA THR A 655 2.74 18.27 20.02
C THR A 655 1.73 19.28 19.48
N GLY A 656 1.02 19.98 20.37
CA GLY A 656 0.09 21.04 20.00
C GLY A 656 -0.42 21.85 21.19
N GLU A 657 -1.09 22.97 20.95
CA GLU A 657 -1.72 23.76 22.03
C GLU A 657 -3.05 23.20 22.51
N VAL A 658 -3.78 22.54 21.62
CA VAL A 658 -5.10 21.93 21.87
C VAL A 658 -5.08 20.48 21.43
N ASP A 659 -6.02 19.68 21.94
CA ASP A 659 -6.18 18.30 21.49
C ASP A 659 -6.65 18.23 20.02
N LEU A 660 -6.47 17.06 19.40
CA LEU A 660 -6.80 16.85 17.99
C LEU A 660 -8.30 17.05 17.69
N GLU A 661 -9.19 16.66 18.60
CA GLU A 661 -10.65 16.77 18.40
C GLU A 661 -11.05 18.25 18.36
N THR A 662 -10.58 19.05 19.31
CA THR A 662 -10.75 20.50 19.33
C THR A 662 -10.15 21.17 18.11
N PHE A 663 -8.94 20.76 17.70
CA PHE A 663 -8.28 21.30 16.51
C PHE A 663 -9.09 21.08 15.23
N ILE A 664 -9.61 19.87 15.02
CA ILE A 664 -10.44 19.53 13.84
C ILE A 664 -11.80 20.23 13.90
N ALA A 665 -12.37 20.38 15.11
CA ALA A 665 -13.64 21.08 15.31
C ALA A 665 -13.57 22.55 14.87
N GLY A 666 -12.40 23.19 15.00
CA GLY A 666 -12.16 24.57 14.57
C GLY A 666 -12.44 24.86 13.08
N VAL A 667 -12.50 23.82 12.23
CA VAL A 667 -12.85 23.94 10.80
C VAL A 667 -14.19 23.29 10.45
N GLY A 668 -15.06 23.08 11.43
CA GLY A 668 -16.40 22.52 11.23
C GLY A 668 -16.39 21.03 10.83
N ARG A 669 -15.35 20.29 11.20
CA ARG A 669 -15.27 18.83 11.02
C ARG A 669 -15.32 18.13 12.37
N LYS A 670 -15.74 16.86 12.37
CA LYS A 670 -15.69 16.00 13.55
C LYS A 670 -14.64 14.92 13.38
N ALA A 671 -13.80 14.71 14.40
CA ALA A 671 -12.87 13.59 14.46
C ALA A 671 -13.65 12.28 14.60
N LYS A 672 -13.16 11.20 13.98
CA LYS A 672 -13.78 9.87 14.15
C LYS A 672 -13.18 9.17 15.37
N ALA A 673 -13.99 8.42 16.12
CA ALA A 673 -13.50 7.70 17.31
C ALA A 673 -12.34 6.73 16.99
N GLY A 674 -12.37 6.08 15.82
CA GLY A 674 -11.28 5.23 15.33
C GLY A 674 -9.94 5.95 15.12
N GLN A 675 -9.94 7.27 14.89
CA GLN A 675 -8.72 8.09 14.82
C GLN A 675 -8.21 8.46 16.21
N LEU A 676 -9.11 8.81 17.13
CA LEU A 676 -8.79 9.21 18.50
C LEU A 676 -8.19 8.07 19.33
N VAL A 677 -8.50 6.81 19.00
CA VAL A 677 -7.85 5.65 19.63
C VAL A 677 -6.47 5.35 19.05
N ARG A 678 -6.13 5.87 17.86
CA ARG A 678 -4.83 5.66 17.19
C ARG A 678 -3.82 6.79 17.42
N LEU A 679 -4.31 8.01 17.65
CA LEU A 679 -3.52 9.14 18.16
C LEU A 679 -4.02 9.49 19.57
N LEU A 680 -3.28 9.07 20.59
CA LEU A 680 -3.64 9.23 21.98
C LEU A 680 -3.42 10.69 22.41
N ASN A 681 -4.49 11.46 22.60
CA ASN A 681 -4.41 12.82 23.10
C ASN A 681 -4.17 12.80 24.61
N ILE A 682 -2.95 13.11 25.05
CA ILE A 682 -2.56 13.07 26.45
C ILE A 682 -2.23 14.50 26.90
N PRO A 683 -2.94 15.05 27.89
CA PRO A 683 -2.61 16.37 28.42
C PRO A 683 -1.22 16.33 29.06
N LEU A 684 -0.36 17.28 28.69
CA LEU A 684 1.01 17.32 29.16
C LEU A 684 1.09 17.89 30.57
N CYS A 685 1.74 17.15 31.47
CA CYS A 685 2.07 17.65 32.79
C CYS A 685 3.39 18.42 32.74
N LYS A 686 3.40 19.65 33.25
CA LYS A 686 4.63 20.45 33.39
C LYS A 686 5.63 19.71 34.29
N ALA A 687 6.91 19.93 34.04
CA ALA A 687 7.96 19.36 34.88
C ALA A 687 7.75 19.78 36.36
N VAL A 688 7.80 18.79 37.26
CA VAL A 688 7.66 18.98 38.71
C VAL A 688 8.95 18.60 39.44
N ARG A 689 9.83 17.83 38.81
CA ARG A 689 11.16 17.49 39.32
C ARG A 689 12.22 18.20 38.49
N PHE A 690 12.95 19.12 39.11
CA PHE A 690 13.99 19.91 38.45
C PHE A 690 15.41 19.40 38.69
N HIS A 691 15.60 18.28 39.39
CA HIS A 691 16.92 17.62 39.54
C HIS A 691 18.07 18.55 39.98
N GLY A 692 17.78 19.47 40.91
CA GLY A 692 18.77 20.42 41.44
C GLY A 692 18.82 21.77 40.73
N TYR A 693 18.05 21.98 39.66
CA TYR A 693 17.92 23.29 39.01
C TYR A 693 16.86 24.18 39.68
N GLU A 694 17.09 25.49 39.66
CA GLU A 694 16.30 26.48 40.39
C GLU A 694 14.88 26.70 39.83
N SER A 695 14.68 26.41 38.54
CA SER A 695 13.40 26.62 37.88
C SER A 695 13.16 25.62 36.76
N GLY A 696 11.90 25.47 36.33
CA GLY A 696 11.54 24.66 35.18
C GLY A 696 12.21 25.14 33.87
N LYS A 697 12.50 26.43 33.75
CA LYS A 697 13.27 26.96 32.61
C LYS A 697 14.71 26.49 32.64
N HIS A 698 15.38 26.62 33.79
CA HIS A 698 16.77 26.13 33.97
C HIS A 698 16.86 24.61 33.74
N HIS A 699 15.86 23.85 34.19
CA HIS A 699 15.76 22.41 33.93
C HIS A 699 15.58 22.10 32.43
N ALA A 700 14.75 22.86 31.72
CA ALA A 700 14.57 22.71 30.27
C ALA A 700 15.82 23.08 29.46
N ASP A 701 16.53 24.14 29.87
CA ASP A 701 17.81 24.54 29.27
C ASP A 701 18.88 23.46 29.50
N ALA A 702 18.95 22.91 30.72
CA ALA A 702 19.86 21.80 31.03
C ALA A 702 19.54 20.52 30.24
N LEU A 703 18.26 20.19 30.06
CA LEU A 703 17.84 19.09 29.18
C LEU A 703 18.29 19.33 27.74
N LYS A 704 18.20 20.57 27.26
CA LYS A 704 18.66 20.95 25.92
C LYS A 704 20.15 20.77 25.76
N ASP A 705 20.94 21.26 26.69
CA ASP A 705 22.40 21.08 26.68
C ASP A 705 22.77 19.59 26.74
N ALA A 706 22.04 18.82 27.55
CA ALA A 706 22.24 17.38 27.70
C ALA A 706 21.95 16.62 26.39
N TYR A 707 20.81 16.83 25.74
CA TYR A 707 20.48 16.12 24.50
C TYR A 707 21.28 16.63 23.29
N GLN A 708 21.79 17.86 23.32
CA GLN A 708 22.71 18.34 22.28
C GLN A 708 24.08 17.67 22.39
N SER A 709 24.53 17.39 23.61
CA SER A 709 25.84 16.75 23.86
C SER A 709 25.77 15.22 23.83
N HIS A 710 24.63 14.63 24.20
CA HIS A 710 24.40 13.18 24.24
C HIS A 710 23.15 12.83 23.42
N HIS A 711 23.33 12.26 22.23
CA HIS A 711 22.23 11.78 21.39
C HIS A 711 22.67 10.66 20.44
N GLY A 712 21.72 9.86 19.97
CA GLY A 712 21.92 8.78 18.99
C GLY A 712 22.53 7.49 19.53
N ALA A 713 23.43 7.57 20.52
CA ALA A 713 24.11 6.40 21.08
C ALA A 713 23.14 5.46 21.82
N ALA A 714 22.28 6.02 22.67
CA ALA A 714 21.35 5.26 23.50
C ALA A 714 20.32 4.47 22.69
N GLY A 715 19.79 5.05 21.61
CA GLY A 715 18.85 4.38 20.72
C GLY A 715 19.50 3.24 19.93
N ARG A 716 20.76 3.38 19.50
CA ARG A 716 21.52 2.29 18.89
C ARG A 716 21.75 1.14 19.86
N ALA A 717 22.15 1.45 21.09
CA ALA A 717 22.30 0.44 22.14
C ALA A 717 20.97 -0.26 22.47
N TRP A 718 19.85 0.48 22.47
CA TRP A 718 18.51 -0.09 22.63
C TRP A 718 18.14 -1.06 21.51
N VAL A 719 18.33 -0.65 20.25
CA VAL A 719 18.04 -1.49 19.08
C VAL A 719 18.93 -2.73 19.06
N GLN A 720 20.21 -2.60 19.42
CA GLN A 720 21.12 -3.74 19.56
C GLN A 720 20.63 -4.70 20.65
N TRP A 721 20.24 -4.18 21.81
CA TRP A 721 19.66 -5.01 22.87
C TRP A 721 18.41 -5.76 22.40
N LEU A 722 17.52 -5.10 21.65
CA LEU A 722 16.34 -5.74 21.06
C LEU A 722 16.71 -6.83 20.05
N ALA A 723 17.72 -6.61 19.21
CA ALA A 723 18.18 -7.58 18.23
C ALA A 723 18.69 -8.86 18.91
N ASP A 724 19.37 -8.70 20.05
CA ASP A 724 19.90 -9.81 20.85
C ASP A 724 18.83 -10.50 21.74
N HIS A 725 17.71 -9.82 22.04
CA HIS A 725 16.69 -10.28 23.00
C HIS A 725 15.26 -10.32 22.43
N GLN A 726 15.09 -10.61 21.13
CA GLN A 726 13.79 -10.50 20.45
C GLN A 726 12.65 -11.27 21.15
N GLN A 727 12.89 -12.53 21.53
CA GLN A 727 11.88 -13.35 22.21
C GLN A 727 11.48 -12.79 23.58
N GLN A 728 12.45 -12.27 24.34
CA GLN A 728 12.20 -11.64 25.64
C GLN A 728 11.40 -10.34 25.47
N ALA A 729 11.72 -9.54 24.45
CA ALA A 729 11.01 -8.30 24.15
C ALA A 729 9.54 -8.57 23.77
N VAL A 730 9.28 -9.56 22.90
CA VAL A 730 7.91 -9.97 22.53
C VAL A 730 7.15 -10.51 23.73
N LYS A 731 7.82 -11.30 24.59
CA LYS A 731 7.21 -11.82 25.82
C LYS A 731 6.82 -10.68 26.78
N ALA A 732 7.67 -9.67 26.95
CA ALA A 732 7.38 -8.52 27.81
C ALA A 732 6.13 -7.76 27.34
N VAL A 733 5.92 -7.61 26.03
CA VAL A 733 4.69 -7.01 25.48
C VAL A 733 3.47 -7.86 25.84
N ARG A 734 3.51 -9.17 25.63
CA ARG A 734 2.39 -10.08 25.95
C ARG A 734 2.03 -10.07 27.44
N GLU A 735 3.04 -10.05 28.31
CA GLU A 735 2.86 -9.97 29.76
C GLU A 735 2.23 -8.63 30.18
N ALA A 736 2.71 -7.51 29.61
CA ALA A 736 2.10 -6.20 29.84
C ALA A 736 0.65 -6.15 29.35
N GLU A 737 0.34 -6.66 28.16
CA GLU A 737 -1.03 -6.70 27.64
C GLU A 737 -1.97 -7.50 28.56
N ALA A 738 -1.51 -8.63 29.10
CA ALA A 738 -2.27 -9.41 30.07
C ALA A 738 -2.54 -8.61 31.36
N ARG A 739 -1.54 -7.89 31.86
CA ARG A 739 -1.68 -7.01 33.03
C ARG A 739 -2.70 -5.91 32.79
N TRP A 740 -2.61 -5.21 31.65
CA TRP A 740 -3.52 -4.12 31.29
C TRP A 740 -4.96 -4.59 31.11
N ARG A 741 -5.18 -5.79 30.54
CA ARG A 741 -6.53 -6.40 30.49
C ARG A 741 -7.14 -6.62 31.87
N GLY A 742 -6.32 -6.86 32.90
CA GLY A 742 -6.80 -7.04 34.28
C GLY A 742 -7.03 -5.73 35.05
N ILE A 743 -6.36 -4.63 34.67
CA ILE A 743 -6.47 -3.33 35.34
C ILE A 743 -7.64 -2.50 34.80
N ILE A 744 -7.93 -2.62 33.50
CA ILE A 744 -9.05 -1.89 32.88
C ILE A 744 -10.38 -2.57 33.26
N PRO A 745 -11.32 -1.87 33.91
CA PRO A 745 -12.64 -2.42 34.24
C PRO A 745 -13.38 -2.96 33.01
N ALA A 746 -14.04 -4.11 33.15
CA ALA A 746 -14.69 -4.82 32.05
C ALA A 746 -15.94 -4.10 31.49
N ASP A 747 -16.49 -3.14 32.23
CA ASP A 747 -17.61 -2.29 31.84
C ASP A 747 -17.18 -1.07 31.01
N TYR A 748 -15.87 -0.83 30.85
CA TYR A 748 -15.36 0.24 30.00
C TYR A 748 -15.55 -0.11 28.52
N GLY A 749 -15.73 0.90 27.68
CA GLY A 749 -15.97 0.72 26.25
C GLY A 749 -14.82 -0.01 25.54
N GLU A 750 -15.15 -0.77 24.48
CA GLU A 750 -14.16 -1.51 23.66
C GLU A 750 -13.03 -0.61 23.11
N GLN A 751 -13.30 0.68 22.92
CA GLN A 751 -12.31 1.69 22.53
C GLN A 751 -11.21 1.84 23.60
N VAL A 752 -11.58 1.85 24.88
CA VAL A 752 -10.64 1.95 26.01
C VAL A 752 -9.79 0.69 26.11
N HIS A 753 -10.39 -0.50 25.96
CA HIS A 753 -9.64 -1.75 25.92
C HIS A 753 -8.63 -1.81 24.77
N ARG A 754 -8.99 -1.31 23.58
CA ARG A 754 -8.07 -1.18 22.44
C ARG A 754 -6.93 -0.18 22.67
N VAL A 755 -7.15 0.85 23.48
CA VAL A 755 -6.11 1.80 23.87
C VAL A 755 -5.21 1.20 24.95
N GLY A 756 -5.75 0.37 25.85
CA GLY A 756 -4.98 -0.39 26.85
C GLY A 756 -3.82 -1.18 26.25
N ALA A 757 -4.00 -1.79 25.07
CA ALA A 757 -2.91 -2.49 24.38
C ALA A 757 -1.73 -1.56 23.99
N ARG A 758 -2.00 -0.29 23.66
CA ARG A 758 -0.95 0.69 23.34
C ARG A 758 -0.17 1.10 24.59
N PHE A 759 -0.88 1.33 25.69
CA PHE A 759 -0.23 1.60 26.98
C PHE A 759 0.56 0.39 27.50
N ALA A 760 0.11 -0.84 27.22
CA ALA A 760 0.87 -2.05 27.49
C ALA A 760 2.20 -2.09 26.72
N ILE A 761 2.20 -1.72 25.44
CA ILE A 761 3.43 -1.62 24.64
C ILE A 761 4.37 -0.55 25.22
N LEU A 762 3.85 0.62 25.59
CA LEU A 762 4.65 1.69 26.21
C LEU A 762 5.28 1.23 27.52
N GLU A 763 4.52 0.52 28.36
CA GLU A 763 5.05 -0.06 29.59
C GLU A 763 6.11 -1.11 29.31
N ALA A 764 5.84 -2.06 28.41
CA ALA A 764 6.80 -3.11 28.07
C ALA A 764 8.12 -2.51 27.54
N ALA A 765 8.02 -1.52 26.66
CA ALA A 765 9.17 -0.79 26.15
C ALA A 765 9.96 -0.08 27.26
N LEU A 766 9.26 0.58 28.17
CA LEU A 766 9.90 1.32 29.25
C LEU A 766 10.53 0.39 30.30
N MET A 767 9.88 -0.74 30.59
CA MET A 767 10.36 -1.77 31.50
C MET A 767 11.58 -2.51 30.96
N ALA A 768 11.59 -2.84 29.66
CA ALA A 768 12.75 -3.45 29.01
C ALA A 768 13.88 -2.42 28.80
N GLY A 769 13.52 -1.18 28.47
CA GLY A 769 14.45 -0.07 28.26
C GLY A 769 15.16 0.44 29.52
N ARG A 770 14.88 -0.11 30.72
CA ARG A 770 15.64 0.18 31.94
C ARG A 770 17.14 -0.07 31.81
N VAL A 771 17.53 -0.98 30.92
CA VAL A 771 18.94 -1.22 30.58
C VAL A 771 19.62 0.04 30.00
N ILE A 772 18.83 0.95 29.42
CA ILE A 772 19.28 2.24 28.87
C ILE A 772 18.96 3.39 29.80
N THR A 773 17.74 3.45 30.35
CA THR A 773 17.28 4.61 31.14
C THR A 773 17.75 4.60 32.58
N GLY A 774 18.04 3.43 33.16
CA GLY A 774 18.40 3.27 34.57
C GLY A 774 17.24 3.50 35.56
N TRP A 775 16.01 3.67 35.08
CA TRP A 775 14.83 3.88 35.94
C TRP A 775 14.38 2.58 36.63
N ASP A 776 13.81 2.68 37.82
CA ASP A 776 13.28 1.53 38.55
C ASP A 776 11.91 1.09 38.00
N GLU A 777 11.53 -0.15 38.32
CA GLU A 777 10.29 -0.76 37.81
C GLU A 777 9.02 -0.02 38.20
N GLN A 778 8.97 0.47 39.44
CA GLN A 778 7.77 1.10 39.96
C GLN A 778 7.56 2.44 39.29
N THR A 779 8.61 3.26 39.20
CA THR A 779 8.56 4.55 38.51
C THR A 779 8.18 4.40 37.04
N CYS A 780 8.67 3.36 36.35
CA CYS A 780 8.27 3.08 34.96
C CYS A 780 6.77 2.79 34.84
N ARG A 781 6.22 1.92 35.70
CA ARG A 781 4.78 1.60 35.71
C ARG A 781 3.92 2.80 36.09
N ASP A 782 4.35 3.58 37.08
CA ASP A 782 3.64 4.76 37.55
C ASP A 782 3.54 5.84 36.47
N ALA A 783 4.59 6.06 35.69
CA ALA A 783 4.59 7.03 34.59
C ALA A 783 3.54 6.68 33.52
N ILE A 784 3.50 5.42 33.08
CA ILE A 784 2.55 4.97 32.05
C ILE A 784 1.11 4.95 32.60
N GLN A 785 0.92 4.48 33.84
CA GLN A 785 -0.39 4.50 34.49
C GLN A 785 -0.89 5.94 34.69
N TYR A 786 -0.02 6.88 35.05
CA TYR A 786 -0.36 8.29 35.15
C TYR A 786 -0.83 8.85 33.82
N SER A 787 -0.09 8.58 32.73
CA SER A 787 -0.49 9.04 31.39
C SER A 787 -1.80 8.40 30.91
N PHE A 788 -2.06 7.12 31.23
CA PHE A 788 -3.34 6.48 30.95
C PHE A 788 -4.48 7.14 31.75
N ASN A 789 -4.28 7.39 33.04
CA ASN A 789 -5.27 8.05 33.89
C ASN A 789 -5.55 9.49 33.43
N ALA A 790 -4.53 10.19 32.91
CA ALA A 790 -4.70 11.51 32.30
C ALA A 790 -5.51 11.40 30.99
N TRP A 791 -5.17 10.44 30.13
CA TRP A 791 -5.90 10.19 28.89
C TRP A 791 -7.37 9.81 29.13
N ILE A 792 -7.65 8.93 30.09
CA ILE A 792 -9.02 8.44 30.33
C ILE A 792 -9.94 9.49 30.94
N ARG A 793 -9.39 10.46 31.69
CA ARG A 793 -10.17 11.61 32.20
C ARG A 793 -10.70 12.48 31.06
N GLU A 794 -9.91 12.62 30.00
CA GLU A 794 -10.26 13.43 28.82
C GLU A 794 -11.08 12.63 27.80
N PHE A 795 -10.76 11.35 27.62
CA PHE A 795 -11.43 10.48 26.65
C PHE A 795 -12.79 9.97 27.17
N GLY A 796 -12.93 9.78 28.48
CA GLY A 796 -14.06 9.12 29.10
C GLY A 796 -13.94 7.59 29.12
N THR A 797 -14.88 6.93 29.81
CA THR A 797 -14.91 5.47 29.98
C THR A 797 -15.90 4.77 29.05
N GLY A 798 -16.83 5.52 28.47
CA GLY A 798 -17.88 5.03 27.58
C GLY A 798 -17.50 5.06 26.09
N ASN A 799 -18.46 4.73 25.23
CA ASN A 799 -18.29 4.87 23.79
C ASN A 799 -18.47 6.34 23.38
N LYS A 800 -17.40 6.99 22.90
CA LYS A 800 -17.42 8.40 22.44
C LYS A 800 -18.50 8.69 21.42
N GLU A 801 -18.78 7.76 20.49
CA GLU A 801 -19.84 7.96 19.49
C GLU A 801 -21.23 7.99 20.15
N HIS A 802 -21.43 7.21 21.22
CA HIS A 802 -22.69 7.21 21.96
C HIS A 802 -22.87 8.51 22.76
N GLN A 803 -21.80 8.98 23.40
CA GLN A 803 -21.82 10.23 24.15
C GLN A 803 -22.13 11.43 23.23
N GLN A 804 -21.48 11.51 22.07
CA GLN A 804 -21.75 12.56 21.07
C GLN A 804 -23.21 12.56 20.59
N ILE A 805 -23.86 11.39 20.51
CA ILE A 805 -25.27 11.27 20.12
C ILE A 805 -26.19 11.88 21.19
N ILE A 806 -25.89 11.62 22.46
CA ILE A 806 -26.61 12.17 23.61
C ILE A 806 -26.45 13.69 23.64
N GLU A 807 -25.20 14.18 23.66
CA GLU A 807 -24.88 15.61 23.68
C GLU A 807 -25.50 16.37 22.50
N GLN A 808 -25.48 15.79 21.29
CA GLN A 808 -26.09 16.40 20.11
C GLN A 808 -27.62 16.49 20.23
N THR A 809 -28.26 15.52 20.89
CA THR A 809 -29.70 15.54 21.15
C THR A 809 -30.05 16.59 22.19
N GLU A 810 -29.31 16.64 23.29
CA GLU A 810 -29.49 17.63 24.36
C GLU A 810 -29.28 19.06 23.84
N ALA A 811 -28.22 19.30 23.07
CA ALA A 811 -27.94 20.59 22.46
C ALA A 811 -29.09 21.07 21.57
N PHE A 812 -29.67 20.18 20.75
CA PHE A 812 -30.83 20.51 19.93
C PHE A 812 -32.06 20.84 20.79
N LEU A 813 -32.34 20.03 21.82
CA LEU A 813 -33.49 20.24 22.69
C LEU A 813 -33.35 21.48 23.57
N ASN A 814 -32.13 21.83 24.01
CA ASN A 814 -31.88 23.09 24.72
C ASN A 814 -32.06 24.31 23.81
N ALA A 815 -31.52 24.27 22.58
CA ALA A 815 -31.61 25.38 21.64
C ALA A 815 -33.02 25.56 21.05
N HIS A 816 -33.75 24.47 20.85
CA HIS A 816 -34.98 24.46 20.05
C HIS A 816 -36.21 23.89 20.75
N GLY A 817 -36.05 23.29 21.93
CA GLY A 817 -37.13 22.62 22.67
C GLY A 817 -38.29 23.54 23.03
N LEU A 818 -38.04 24.83 23.27
CA LEU A 818 -39.12 25.80 23.56
C LEU A 818 -39.64 26.51 22.31
N SER A 819 -38.83 26.66 21.27
CA SER A 819 -39.10 27.53 20.13
C SER A 819 -39.61 26.80 18.89
N ARG A 820 -39.27 25.52 18.73
CA ARG A 820 -39.66 24.69 17.56
C ARG A 820 -40.58 23.53 17.92
N PHE A 821 -40.91 23.33 19.19
CA PHE A 821 -41.88 22.33 19.64
C PHE A 821 -43.12 22.97 20.25
N ALA A 822 -44.25 22.72 19.61
CA ALA A 822 -45.56 23.21 20.04
C ALA A 822 -45.97 22.59 21.39
N PRO A 823 -46.35 23.39 22.41
CA PRO A 823 -46.91 22.83 23.64
C PRO A 823 -48.21 22.09 23.33
N PHE A 824 -48.44 20.94 23.95
CA PHE A 824 -49.69 20.20 23.80
C PHE A 824 -50.62 20.45 25.01
N PRO A 825 -51.89 20.88 24.80
CA PRO A 825 -52.55 21.17 23.51
C PRO A 825 -52.02 22.45 22.84
N TYR A 826 -52.06 22.49 21.49
CA TYR A 826 -51.52 23.57 20.66
C TYR A 826 -52.62 24.25 19.85
N ASP A 827 -52.69 25.58 19.91
CA ASP A 827 -53.50 26.41 19.00
C ASP A 827 -52.58 27.28 18.13
N PRO A 828 -52.45 26.98 16.82
CA PRO A 828 -51.59 27.73 15.90
C PRO A 828 -51.93 29.23 15.81
N SER A 829 -53.17 29.63 16.11
CA SER A 829 -53.60 31.04 16.05
C SER A 829 -53.06 31.86 17.22
N SER A 830 -52.78 31.20 18.35
CA SER A 830 -52.30 31.82 19.58
C SER A 830 -50.77 31.89 19.68
N LEU A 831 -50.05 31.00 18.98
CA LEU A 831 -48.60 30.87 19.09
C LEU A 831 -47.98 30.34 17.79
N PRO A 832 -47.78 31.18 16.76
CA PRO A 832 -47.23 30.72 15.49
C PRO A 832 -45.75 30.31 15.63
N ILE A 833 -45.46 29.02 15.44
CA ILE A 833 -44.11 28.46 15.46
C ILE A 833 -43.56 28.28 14.04
N ALA A 834 -42.44 28.93 13.75
CA ALA A 834 -41.69 28.70 12.51
C ALA A 834 -40.88 27.39 12.58
N ASN A 835 -40.81 26.65 11.47
CA ASN A 835 -40.02 25.42 11.33
C ASN A 835 -40.30 24.36 12.42
N LEU A 836 -41.58 24.08 12.65
CA LEU A 836 -42.07 23.14 13.66
C LEU A 836 -41.37 21.76 13.57
N ALA A 837 -40.69 21.37 14.64
CA ALA A 837 -39.94 20.12 14.77
C ALA A 837 -40.74 19.01 15.45
N GLY A 838 -41.83 19.36 16.14
CA GLY A 838 -42.70 18.41 16.82
C GLY A 838 -43.59 19.06 17.87
N TYR A 839 -44.07 18.25 18.82
CA TYR A 839 -44.87 18.68 19.96
C TYR A 839 -44.15 18.37 21.27
N ARG A 840 -44.40 19.14 22.32
CA ARG A 840 -43.88 18.89 23.65
C ARG A 840 -45.00 18.83 24.68
N GLN A 841 -44.82 17.98 25.68
CA GLN A 841 -45.72 17.82 26.80
C GLN A 841 -44.90 17.84 28.08
N LYS A 842 -45.25 18.74 29.01
CA LYS A 842 -44.68 18.72 30.36
C LYS A 842 -45.18 17.46 31.08
N GLY A 843 -44.33 16.86 31.91
CA GLY A 843 -44.77 15.80 32.81
C GLY A 843 -45.75 16.32 33.89
N GLY A 844 -46.28 15.41 34.70
CA GLY A 844 -47.31 15.71 35.69
C GLY A 844 -46.79 16.51 36.90
N HIS A 845 -45.50 16.41 37.20
CA HIS A 845 -44.80 17.15 38.23
C HIS A 845 -43.68 18.03 37.65
N GLU A 846 -43.24 19.05 38.40
CA GLU A 846 -42.16 19.95 37.99
C GLU A 846 -40.81 19.23 37.76
N ALA A 847 -40.62 18.09 38.43
CA ALA A 847 -39.45 17.23 38.32
C ALA A 847 -39.53 16.20 37.17
N ASP A 848 -40.67 16.08 36.47
CA ASP A 848 -40.83 15.08 35.42
C ASP A 848 -40.17 15.55 34.11
N PRO A 849 -39.52 14.63 33.35
CA PRO A 849 -38.92 14.97 32.07
C PRO A 849 -39.97 15.44 31.07
N VAL A 850 -39.61 16.45 30.26
CA VAL A 850 -40.45 16.91 29.17
C VAL A 850 -40.42 15.87 28.05
N VAL A 851 -41.61 15.49 27.58
CA VAL A 851 -41.78 14.54 26.49
C VAL A 851 -41.88 15.30 25.17
N PHE A 852 -40.95 15.03 24.27
CA PHE A 852 -40.89 15.58 22.92
C PHE A 852 -41.33 14.53 21.90
N TYR A 853 -42.45 14.81 21.22
CA TYR A 853 -42.96 14.06 20.08
C TYR A 853 -42.38 14.65 18.80
N THR A 854 -41.17 14.21 18.45
CA THR A 854 -40.35 14.75 17.37
C THR A 854 -40.74 14.15 16.01
N PHE A 855 -40.93 14.99 15.00
CA PHE A 855 -41.20 14.52 13.65
C PHE A 855 -40.02 13.75 13.05
N PRO A 856 -40.28 12.73 12.21
CA PRO A 856 -39.21 11.94 11.60
C PRO A 856 -38.22 12.78 10.80
N ALA A 857 -38.69 13.79 10.06
CA ALA A 857 -37.79 14.67 9.30
C ALA A 857 -36.85 15.48 10.20
N ALA A 858 -37.36 16.06 11.29
CA ALA A 858 -36.55 16.80 12.25
C ALA A 858 -35.57 15.88 12.97
N PHE A 859 -36.01 14.70 13.40
CA PHE A 859 -35.15 13.71 14.03
C PHE A 859 -34.04 13.23 13.08
N GLU A 860 -34.37 12.80 11.88
CA GLU A 860 -33.43 12.11 10.99
C GLU A 860 -32.49 13.07 10.23
N LYS A 861 -32.96 14.28 9.89
CA LYS A 861 -32.17 15.24 9.10
C LYS A 861 -31.46 16.29 9.93
N GLU A 862 -31.98 16.61 11.11
CA GLU A 862 -31.46 17.69 11.95
C GLU A 862 -30.83 17.14 13.24
N ILE A 863 -31.59 16.39 14.06
CA ILE A 863 -31.08 15.88 15.35
C ILE A 863 -30.01 14.80 15.12
N ALA A 864 -30.28 13.80 14.27
CA ALA A 864 -29.37 12.73 13.92
C ALA A 864 -28.40 13.10 12.78
N HIS A 865 -28.25 14.39 12.48
CA HIS A 865 -27.39 14.85 11.40
C HIS A 865 -25.95 14.33 11.56
N GLY A 866 -25.41 13.75 10.49
CA GLY A 866 -24.07 13.14 10.48
C GLY A 866 -24.01 11.69 10.98
N PHE A 867 -25.13 11.10 11.43
CA PHE A 867 -25.21 9.73 11.94
C PHE A 867 -26.27 8.89 11.21
N ASN A 868 -26.18 7.56 11.34
CA ASN A 868 -27.27 6.68 10.91
C ASN A 868 -28.44 6.78 11.90
N ALA A 869 -29.61 7.21 11.45
CA ALA A 869 -30.76 7.47 12.33
C ALA A 869 -31.24 6.27 13.16
N LYS A 870 -31.12 5.02 12.64
CA LYS A 870 -31.50 3.82 13.41
C LYS A 870 -30.52 3.56 14.56
N MET A 871 -29.23 3.68 14.29
CA MET A 871 -28.19 3.57 15.31
C MET A 871 -28.33 4.68 16.35
N PHE A 872 -28.57 5.92 15.90
CA PHE A 872 -28.81 7.08 16.76
C PHE A 872 -29.99 6.84 17.72
N ALA A 873 -31.11 6.33 17.18
CA ALA A 873 -32.29 6.01 17.99
C ALA A 873 -32.04 4.86 18.98
N GLU A 874 -31.28 3.83 18.60
CA GLU A 874 -30.92 2.73 19.51
C GLU A 874 -30.03 3.22 20.66
N VAL A 875 -29.09 4.13 20.40
CA VAL A 875 -28.25 4.75 21.44
C VAL A 875 -29.10 5.55 22.43
N LEU A 876 -29.98 6.43 21.93
CA LEU A 876 -30.87 7.20 22.80
C LEU A 876 -31.83 6.31 23.59
N LYS A 877 -32.28 5.19 23.01
CA LYS A 877 -33.11 4.20 23.71
C LYS A 877 -32.34 3.55 24.86
N ASN A 878 -31.09 3.13 24.61
CA ASN A 878 -30.24 2.51 25.64
C ASN A 878 -29.84 3.50 26.74
N ALA A 879 -29.75 4.79 26.40
CA ALA A 879 -29.55 5.89 27.35
C ALA A 879 -30.83 6.30 28.11
N GLY A 880 -31.99 5.68 27.83
CA GLY A 880 -33.28 6.04 28.43
C GLY A 880 -33.91 7.33 27.90
N MET A 881 -33.26 8.03 26.97
CA MET A 881 -33.77 9.27 26.37
C MET A 881 -34.85 9.03 25.32
N LEU A 882 -34.89 7.86 24.66
CA LEU A 882 -35.89 7.56 23.63
C LEU A 882 -36.84 6.46 24.09
N THR A 883 -38.14 6.70 23.96
CA THR A 883 -39.17 5.71 24.29
C THR A 883 -39.57 4.89 23.07
N PRO A 884 -39.24 3.58 23.02
CA PRO A 884 -39.59 2.73 21.88
C PRO A 884 -41.09 2.39 21.82
N PRO A 885 -41.61 1.91 20.68
CA PRO A 885 -42.98 1.42 20.57
C PRO A 885 -43.23 0.16 21.40
N ASN A 886 -44.46 0.04 21.92
CA ASN A 886 -44.92 -1.12 22.70
C ASN A 886 -44.84 -2.45 21.94
N THR A 887 -44.73 -2.40 20.60
CA THR A 887 -44.59 -3.57 19.73
C THR A 887 -43.18 -4.16 19.70
N GLY A 888 -42.18 -3.46 20.28
CA GLY A 888 -40.77 -3.86 20.26
C GLY A 888 -40.09 -3.78 18.87
N ARG A 889 -40.79 -3.30 17.84
CA ARG A 889 -40.25 -3.18 16.47
C ARG A 889 -40.15 -1.72 16.04
N GLY A 890 -38.93 -1.28 15.70
CA GLY A 890 -38.65 0.08 15.27
C GLY A 890 -38.55 1.08 16.43
N TYR A 891 -38.47 2.37 16.10
CA TYR A 891 -38.18 3.45 17.06
C TYR A 891 -39.25 4.55 17.09
N GLN A 892 -40.24 4.48 16.19
CA GLN A 892 -41.29 5.47 16.06
C GLN A 892 -42.58 4.98 16.74
N ARG A 893 -43.34 5.92 17.32
CA ARG A 893 -44.65 5.69 17.94
C ARG A 893 -45.69 6.60 17.32
N LYS A 894 -46.97 6.30 17.56
CA LYS A 894 -48.06 7.22 17.24
C LYS A 894 -48.07 8.37 18.25
N SER A 895 -48.16 9.60 17.75
CA SER A 895 -48.39 10.80 18.57
C SER A 895 -49.74 10.73 19.31
N PRO A 896 -49.94 11.56 20.35
CA PRO A 896 -51.27 11.94 20.80
C PRO A 896 -52.12 12.45 19.63
N ARG A 897 -53.46 12.37 19.75
CA ARG A 897 -54.35 12.90 18.71
C ARG A 897 -54.21 14.42 18.64
N ILE A 898 -53.79 14.91 17.50
CA ILE A 898 -53.67 16.33 17.18
C ILE A 898 -54.65 16.59 16.04
N ASP A 899 -55.64 17.44 16.27
CA ASP A 899 -56.73 17.73 15.31
C ASP A 899 -57.40 16.47 14.74
N GLY A 900 -57.58 15.45 15.59
CA GLY A 900 -58.19 14.17 15.23
C GLY A 900 -57.27 13.19 14.48
N ARG A 901 -56.00 13.53 14.21
CA ARG A 901 -55.03 12.69 13.49
C ARG A 901 -53.90 12.21 14.41
N GLN A 902 -53.32 11.05 14.08
CA GLN A 902 -52.11 10.53 14.72
C GLN A 902 -51.02 10.32 13.67
N ILE A 903 -49.82 10.78 13.98
CA ILE A 903 -48.65 10.70 13.10
C ILE A 903 -47.54 9.89 13.76
N ASN A 904 -46.62 9.35 12.95
CA ASN A 904 -45.46 8.64 13.47
C ASN A 904 -44.41 9.65 13.93
N VAL A 905 -43.90 9.49 15.14
CA VAL A 905 -42.94 10.39 15.80
C VAL A 905 -41.90 9.59 16.56
N TYR A 906 -40.72 10.19 16.75
CA TYR A 906 -39.76 9.74 17.75
C TYR A 906 -40.12 10.39 19.09
N VAL A 907 -40.19 9.60 20.16
CA VAL A 907 -40.57 10.10 21.49
C VAL A 907 -39.30 10.23 22.32
N ILE A 908 -38.86 11.46 22.56
CA ILE A 908 -37.65 11.78 23.32
C ILE A 908 -38.05 12.36 24.67
N GLN A 909 -37.42 11.91 25.74
CA GLN A 909 -37.56 12.43 27.09
C GLN A 909 -36.32 13.24 27.42
N TYR A 910 -36.52 14.47 27.91
CA TYR A 910 -35.41 15.34 28.29
C TYR A 910 -35.78 16.24 29.46
N GLN A 911 -34.86 16.36 30.42
CA GLN A 911 -34.96 17.23 31.57
C GLN A 911 -33.84 18.28 31.49
N PRO A 912 -34.16 19.58 31.39
CA PRO A 912 -33.15 20.64 31.39
C PRO A 912 -32.39 20.68 32.72
N GLU A 913 -31.09 20.99 32.69
CA GLU A 913 -30.21 21.01 33.87
C GLU A 913 -30.66 21.97 35.00
N GLY A 914 -31.50 22.97 34.71
CA GLY A 914 -32.05 23.90 35.71
C GLY A 914 -33.20 23.34 36.57
N SER A 915 -33.47 22.03 36.53
CA SER A 915 -34.61 21.37 37.20
C SER A 915 -34.24 20.14 38.01
N GLN A 916 -32.96 19.95 38.33
CA GLN A 916 -32.53 18.95 39.30
C GLN A 916 -32.74 19.51 40.72
N PRO A 917 -33.43 18.82 41.63
CA PRO A 917 -33.45 19.23 43.04
C PRO A 917 -32.03 19.17 43.61
N GLU A 918 -31.63 20.20 44.37
CA GLU A 918 -30.32 20.33 45.05
C GLU A 918 -29.94 19.11 45.89
#